data_AF-A0A1T1AP16-F1
#
_entry.id   AF-A0A1T1AP16-F1
#
_cell.length_a   1.000
_cell.length_b   1.000
_cell.length_c   1.000
_cell.angle_alpha   90.00
_cell.angle_beta   90.00
_cell.angle_gamma   90.00
#
_symmetry.space_group_name_H-M   'P 1'
#
loop_
_entity.id
_entity.type
_entity.pdbx_description
1 polymer ?
#
loop_
_entity_poly.entity_id
_entity_poly.type
_entity_poly.pdbx_seq_one_letter_code
_entity_poly.pdbx_strand_id
1 'polypeptide(L)'
;MAGIGKEVGDNLYVHLTNVAGLGEAGLALVCRALALLPPDVRERPNVVKVNKRTQRVSLLEYTEFEDEPFPLLKSSWSMATPDASVLNFRSYVQSANPPILHRKELLVSSDHPRYPDWAKTTETCEALGLFEHPKTIGFLLNWERTISLKGYRLVGSDFLPLGNVEATDETDVRPQDASPTIQRHLTAMARSSISAPVQMLVRHGLIDKDDLFFDYGCGRGDDLKALADSGYVTSGWDPYYAPANELPNKAHAVNLGFVINVIDDPAERVEAISKAFQLTSGVLSVGVMLYGPERGGKAYGDGVVTSRGTFQKYFSQEELKDYLEQVLQQEAFLVAPGIAFVFADKVLEQRFLTAKYRSRNVDSRLILQSRRIVARREVLRAHRTTANERRLEAARPVLDLYWQTALALGRYPGIEELPAGFSFNGAVPSLRRAWRLIHAHYPLELLETACQARKDDLRLYFAVQQFSKRPRYRQLEPRLQKDVAEFFGDYLSAQAAGLQLLQGASVSERILEACKQAAESGLGALEEGHSLQLHVELVDRLPVLLRAYIACAMVLTQGLSDAKLLKVHITSRKLSLMEFDDFEANPLPLMARRIKVNLRKLTYDLFEYGGEFPKPILYWKSCYLNEDSPHYAEQLAFDEALDASGVLGDEKYGPRPEELAERLEHTRMRVKGWELVPSNTVPSLDSPCGVNFSYRDFVECGETQLRLGCRNIPKRPETYNALHGLATKILDPLIEYFGAINLTYGFCSHDLSKHIKERVAPTLDQHAGEERLATGALICKRGGAACDFLVEYEDMREVADWTVKNLPFDRLYFYGSDRPVHISWSSAPAFLAYEMLPNKSGRRIPRPFK
;
A
#
# COMPACT_ATOMS: atom_id res chain seq x y z
N MET A 1 29.72 26.46 -4.38
CA MET A 1 30.11 25.04 -4.59
C MET A 1 28.83 24.26 -4.80
N ALA A 2 28.83 23.23 -5.65
CA ALA A 2 27.68 22.32 -5.72
C ALA A 2 27.57 21.51 -4.41
N GLY A 3 26.36 21.14 -4.02
CA GLY A 3 26.14 20.22 -2.91
C GLY A 3 26.67 18.82 -3.25
N ILE A 4 27.24 18.11 -2.27
CA ILE A 4 27.75 16.75 -2.47
C ILE A 4 26.63 15.77 -2.12
N GLY A 5 26.11 15.07 -3.13
CA GLY A 5 25.04 14.09 -2.98
C GLY A 5 23.65 14.61 -3.37
N LYS A 6 22.71 13.68 -3.45
CA LYS A 6 21.29 13.93 -3.73
C LYS A 6 20.49 13.95 -2.43
N GLU A 7 19.73 15.03 -2.20
CA GLU A 7 18.86 15.15 -1.02
C GLU A 7 17.40 14.77 -1.35
N VAL A 8 16.77 14.00 -0.46
CA VAL A 8 15.36 13.60 -0.53
C VAL A 8 14.78 13.62 0.89
N GLY A 9 14.18 14.75 1.27
CA GLY A 9 13.84 15.05 2.67
C GLY A 9 15.09 15.04 3.54
N ASP A 10 15.00 14.47 4.74
CA ASP A 10 16.15 14.27 5.65
C ASP A 10 17.26 13.38 5.08
N ASN A 11 17.05 12.67 3.96
CA ASN A 11 17.96 11.64 3.46
C ASN A 11 18.92 12.19 2.39
N LEU A 12 20.23 12.15 2.67
CA LEU A 12 21.29 12.45 1.74
C LEU A 12 21.86 11.15 1.14
N TYR A 13 21.89 11.04 -0.20
CA TYR A 13 22.42 9.90 -0.94
C TYR A 13 23.74 10.28 -1.62
N VAL A 14 24.79 9.48 -1.43
CA VAL A 14 26.14 9.70 -1.98
C VAL A 14 26.71 8.37 -2.51
N HIS A 15 27.44 8.39 -3.63
CA HIS A 15 28.17 7.21 -4.09
C HIS A 15 29.39 6.94 -3.20
N LEU A 16 29.77 5.68 -2.96
CA LEU A 16 30.83 5.34 -2.00
C LEU A 16 32.21 5.95 -2.36
N THR A 17 32.47 6.28 -3.62
CA THR A 17 33.70 6.98 -4.02
C THR A 17 33.74 8.47 -3.61
N ASN A 18 32.62 9.03 -3.15
CA ASN A 18 32.45 10.47 -2.88
C ASN A 18 32.12 10.78 -1.39
N VAL A 19 32.14 9.76 -0.52
CA VAL A 19 31.76 9.90 0.91
C VAL A 19 32.69 10.77 1.74
N ALA A 20 33.90 11.06 1.25
CA ALA A 20 34.80 12.04 1.87
C ALA A 20 34.17 13.44 1.96
N GLY A 21 33.20 13.76 1.08
CA GLY A 21 32.45 15.01 1.11
C GLY A 21 31.37 15.11 2.21
N LEU A 22 31.13 14.05 2.99
CA LEU A 22 30.15 14.06 4.10
C LEU A 22 30.65 14.77 5.38
N GLY A 23 31.92 15.22 5.41
CA GLY A 23 32.58 15.69 6.63
C GLY A 23 32.89 14.56 7.61
N GLU A 24 33.68 14.86 8.65
CA GLU A 24 34.25 13.83 9.54
C GLU A 24 33.19 12.97 10.24
N ALA A 25 32.14 13.59 10.79
CA ALA A 25 31.07 12.87 11.50
C ALA A 25 30.27 11.94 10.57
N GLY A 26 29.92 12.42 9.37
CA GLY A 26 29.22 11.61 8.36
C GLY A 26 30.10 10.46 7.86
N LEU A 27 31.38 10.73 7.57
CA LEU A 27 32.35 9.71 7.17
C LEU A 27 32.53 8.63 8.25
N ALA A 28 32.65 9.02 9.53
CA ALA A 28 32.78 8.09 10.64
C ALA A 28 31.58 7.13 10.76
N LEU A 29 30.35 7.62 10.59
CA LEU A 29 29.14 6.81 10.59
C LEU A 29 29.10 5.81 9.41
N VAL A 30 29.51 6.25 8.21
CA VAL A 30 29.60 5.37 7.03
C VAL A 30 30.69 4.30 7.22
N CYS A 31 31.86 4.68 7.75
CA CYS A 31 32.93 3.73 8.07
C CYS A 31 32.48 2.70 9.13
N ARG A 32 31.71 3.11 10.16
CA ARG A 32 31.13 2.19 11.14
C ARG A 32 30.17 1.19 10.46
N ALA A 33 29.26 1.66 9.61
CA ALA A 33 28.34 0.80 8.90
C ALA A 33 29.07 -0.21 7.98
N LEU A 34 30.11 0.23 7.26
CA LEU A 34 30.95 -0.65 6.42
C LEU A 34 31.75 -1.66 7.25
N ALA A 35 32.18 -1.30 8.46
CA ALA A 35 32.88 -2.21 9.37
C ALA A 35 31.97 -3.36 9.86
N LEU A 36 30.67 -3.09 10.05
CA LEU A 36 29.67 -4.09 10.46
C LEU A 36 29.25 -5.06 9.34
N LEU A 37 29.60 -4.81 8.07
CA LEU A 37 29.32 -5.75 6.97
C LEU A 37 30.22 -7.00 7.03
N PRO A 38 29.67 -8.19 6.69
CA PRO A 38 30.47 -9.39 6.42
C PRO A 38 31.54 -9.16 5.34
N PRO A 39 32.71 -9.81 5.41
CA PRO A 39 33.81 -9.59 4.46
C PRO A 39 33.43 -9.85 2.99
N ASP A 40 32.58 -10.85 2.72
CA ASP A 40 32.11 -11.20 1.38
C ASP A 40 31.03 -10.25 0.83
N VAL A 41 30.53 -9.34 1.67
CA VAL A 41 29.47 -8.37 1.37
C VAL A 41 30.01 -6.94 1.26
N ARG A 42 31.13 -6.61 1.91
CA ARG A 42 31.63 -5.23 2.07
C ARG A 42 31.83 -4.45 0.77
N GLU A 43 32.13 -5.12 -0.35
CA GLU A 43 32.32 -4.50 -1.67
C GLU A 43 31.03 -4.42 -2.53
N ARG A 44 29.90 -4.95 -2.06
CA ARG A 44 28.63 -4.97 -2.83
C ARG A 44 27.87 -3.63 -2.84
N PRO A 45 27.79 -2.86 -1.72
CA PRO A 45 27.16 -1.56 -1.76
C PRO A 45 27.96 -0.58 -2.63
N ASN A 46 27.25 0.30 -3.34
CA ASN A 46 27.85 1.38 -4.13
C ASN A 46 27.27 2.76 -3.77
N VAL A 47 26.09 2.82 -3.17
CA VAL A 47 25.51 4.06 -2.64
C VAL A 47 25.33 3.96 -1.13
N VAL A 48 25.53 5.07 -0.42
CA VAL A 48 25.11 5.23 0.97
C VAL A 48 24.03 6.30 1.08
N LYS A 49 23.04 6.04 1.93
CA LYS A 49 21.99 6.97 2.34
C LYS A 49 22.18 7.31 3.82
N VAL A 50 22.40 8.57 4.14
CA VAL A 50 22.51 9.07 5.53
C VAL A 50 21.30 9.96 5.82
N ASN A 51 20.56 9.66 6.87
CA ASN A 51 19.45 10.51 7.32
C ASN A 51 19.97 11.57 8.30
N LYS A 52 19.90 12.85 7.92
CA LYS A 52 20.46 13.98 8.70
C LYS A 52 19.80 14.15 10.08
N ARG A 53 18.50 13.88 10.21
CA ARG A 53 17.76 14.00 11.48
C ARG A 53 18.05 12.85 12.45
N THR A 54 17.91 11.62 11.98
CA THR A 54 17.99 10.40 12.84
C THR A 54 19.38 9.76 12.88
N GLN A 55 20.32 10.24 12.07
CA GLN A 55 21.67 9.66 11.88
C GLN A 55 21.66 8.18 11.40
N ARG A 56 20.51 7.67 10.97
CA ARG A 56 20.34 6.34 10.34
C ARG A 56 21.14 6.26 9.04
N VAL A 57 21.94 5.20 8.89
CA VAL A 57 22.73 4.93 7.67
C VAL A 57 22.21 3.69 6.97
N SER A 58 21.94 3.76 5.66
CA SER A 58 21.68 2.59 4.81
C SER A 58 22.75 2.47 3.72
N LEU A 59 23.43 1.33 3.68
CA LEU A 59 24.31 0.93 2.58
C LEU A 59 23.46 0.21 1.51
N LEU A 60 23.61 0.58 0.24
CA LEU A 60 22.73 0.19 -0.85
C LEU A 60 23.51 -0.44 -2.02
N GLU A 61 23.11 -1.64 -2.44
CA GLU A 61 23.61 -2.33 -3.64
C GLU A 61 22.65 -2.06 -4.81
N TYR A 62 23.00 -1.10 -5.67
CA TYR A 62 22.32 -0.90 -6.95
C TYR A 62 22.99 -1.74 -8.04
N THR A 63 22.24 -2.62 -8.70
CA THR A 63 22.78 -3.43 -9.81
C THR A 63 23.04 -2.56 -11.04
N GLU A 64 24.19 -2.77 -11.68
CA GLU A 64 24.52 -2.14 -12.97
C GLU A 64 24.50 -0.60 -12.91
N PHE A 65 24.95 -0.07 -11.76
CA PHE A 65 24.94 1.35 -11.42
C PHE A 65 25.57 2.24 -12.51
N GLU A 66 26.61 1.77 -13.20
CA GLU A 66 27.22 2.52 -14.30
C GLU A 66 26.32 2.55 -15.54
N ASP A 67 25.93 1.37 -16.02
CA ASP A 67 25.33 1.15 -17.33
C ASP A 67 23.87 1.60 -17.41
N GLU A 68 23.03 1.10 -16.50
CA GLU A 68 21.57 1.31 -16.50
C GLU A 68 21.21 2.75 -16.08
N PRO A 69 20.29 3.46 -16.77
CA PRO A 69 19.95 4.84 -16.42
C PRO A 69 19.24 4.95 -15.07
N PHE A 70 18.38 3.97 -14.75
CA PHE A 70 17.62 3.90 -13.50
C PHE A 70 17.87 2.55 -12.80
N PRO A 71 19.07 2.34 -12.21
CA PRO A 71 19.48 1.03 -11.71
C PRO A 71 18.61 0.59 -10.54
N LEU A 72 18.31 -0.71 -10.50
CA LEU A 72 17.45 -1.33 -9.49
C LEU A 72 18.22 -1.51 -8.18
N LEU A 73 17.57 -1.20 -7.05
CA LEU A 73 18.07 -1.58 -5.74
C LEU A 73 17.90 -3.09 -5.57
N LYS A 74 19.01 -3.81 -5.35
CA LYS A 74 19.02 -5.26 -5.14
C LYS A 74 19.02 -5.63 -3.66
N SER A 75 19.81 -4.91 -2.86
CA SER A 75 20.00 -5.16 -1.43
C SER A 75 20.21 -3.87 -0.66
N SER A 76 19.81 -3.84 0.62
CA SER A 76 20.16 -2.78 1.56
C SER A 76 20.51 -3.32 2.95
N TRP A 77 21.47 -2.66 3.61
CA TRP A 77 21.87 -2.93 5.00
C TRP A 77 21.78 -1.62 5.79
N SER A 78 20.95 -1.59 6.84
CA SER A 78 20.65 -0.36 7.57
C SER A 78 21.08 -0.42 9.04
N MET A 79 21.91 0.54 9.43
CA MET A 79 22.28 0.85 10.81
C MET A 79 21.23 1.82 11.37
N ALA A 80 20.33 1.30 12.22
CA ALA A 80 19.11 2.01 12.62
C ALA A 80 19.38 3.27 13.46
N THR A 81 20.37 3.20 14.36
CA THR A 81 20.89 4.28 15.20
C THR A 81 22.42 4.32 15.07
N PRO A 82 23.09 5.43 15.42
CA PRO A 82 24.56 5.51 15.48
C PRO A 82 25.22 4.38 16.27
N ASP A 83 24.54 3.88 17.31
CA ASP A 83 25.07 2.96 18.31
C ASP A 83 24.87 1.47 18.00
N ALA A 84 24.15 1.15 16.92
CA ALA A 84 23.80 -0.23 16.58
C ALA A 84 25.04 -1.14 16.39
N SER A 85 24.93 -2.38 16.88
CA SER A 85 25.95 -3.43 16.79
C SER A 85 25.71 -4.43 15.64
N VAL A 86 24.55 -4.35 14.99
CA VAL A 86 24.11 -5.19 13.87
C VAL A 86 23.44 -4.32 12.80
N LEU A 87 23.36 -4.83 11.58
CA LEU A 87 22.72 -4.16 10.44
C LEU A 87 21.43 -4.89 10.05
N ASN A 88 20.33 -4.15 9.88
CA ASN A 88 19.08 -4.69 9.36
C ASN A 88 19.20 -4.89 7.84
N PHE A 89 19.13 -6.14 7.38
CA PHE A 89 19.20 -6.50 5.97
C PHE A 89 17.81 -6.50 5.30
N ARG A 90 17.74 -6.08 4.03
CA ARG A 90 16.59 -6.31 3.14
C ARG A 90 17.06 -6.60 1.72
N SER A 91 16.48 -7.62 1.12
CA SER A 91 16.66 -8.03 -0.28
C SER A 91 15.43 -7.67 -1.10
N TYR A 92 15.65 -7.18 -2.32
CA TYR A 92 14.60 -6.84 -3.29
C TYR A 92 14.63 -7.78 -4.51
N VAL A 93 15.46 -8.83 -4.49
CA VAL A 93 15.64 -9.78 -5.61
C VAL A 93 14.34 -10.46 -6.05
N GLN A 94 13.39 -10.66 -5.12
CA GLN A 94 12.08 -11.28 -5.40
C GLN A 94 10.95 -10.28 -5.63
N SER A 95 11.28 -8.99 -5.73
CA SER A 95 10.34 -7.89 -5.95
C SER A 95 9.92 -7.78 -7.41
N ALA A 96 8.63 -7.56 -7.68
CA ALA A 96 8.19 -7.13 -9.01
C ALA A 96 8.42 -5.62 -9.19
N ASN A 97 8.25 -4.86 -8.11
CA ASN A 97 8.34 -3.39 -8.00
C ASN A 97 9.53 -2.88 -7.16
N PRO A 98 10.79 -3.28 -7.45
CA PRO A 98 11.94 -2.86 -6.65
C PRO A 98 12.15 -1.33 -6.68
N PRO A 99 12.73 -0.73 -5.62
CA PRO A 99 13.13 0.68 -5.65
C PRO A 99 14.18 0.94 -6.73
N ILE A 100 14.15 2.13 -7.34
CA ILE A 100 15.07 2.51 -8.42
C ILE A 100 15.77 3.84 -8.13
N LEU A 101 17.01 4.00 -8.61
CA LEU A 101 17.74 5.25 -8.47
C LEU A 101 17.46 6.21 -9.63
N HIS A 102 17.20 7.47 -9.29
CA HIS A 102 17.09 8.58 -10.25
C HIS A 102 18.17 9.62 -9.95
N ARG A 103 18.59 10.39 -10.95
CA ARG A 103 19.57 11.49 -10.84
C ARG A 103 20.94 11.04 -10.32
N LYS A 104 21.56 10.07 -11.01
CA LYS A 104 22.87 9.48 -10.64
C LYS A 104 24.00 10.50 -10.64
N GLU A 105 23.91 11.52 -11.49
CA GLU A 105 24.88 12.61 -11.61
C GLU A 105 25.10 13.35 -10.27
N LEU A 106 24.07 13.44 -9.43
CA LEU A 106 24.14 14.13 -8.14
C LEU A 106 24.89 13.33 -7.06
N LEU A 107 25.17 12.04 -7.26
CA LEU A 107 25.82 11.17 -6.26
C LEU A 107 27.35 11.12 -6.39
N VAL A 108 27.91 11.56 -7.53
CA VAL A 108 29.33 11.46 -7.90
C VAL A 108 29.97 12.85 -8.06
N SER A 109 31.29 12.92 -8.33
CA SER A 109 31.91 14.19 -8.76
C SER A 109 31.46 14.58 -10.17
N SER A 110 31.50 15.87 -10.48
CA SER A 110 31.39 16.39 -11.86
C SER A 110 32.45 15.82 -12.82
N ASP A 111 33.58 15.36 -12.27
CA ASP A 111 34.69 14.78 -13.04
C ASP A 111 34.46 13.29 -13.39
N HIS A 112 33.31 12.72 -13.00
CA HIS A 112 33.02 11.31 -13.27
C HIS A 112 32.79 11.07 -14.77
N PRO A 113 33.41 10.05 -15.40
CA PRO A 113 33.36 9.87 -16.86
C PRO A 113 31.96 9.79 -17.46
N ARG A 114 30.99 9.24 -16.71
CA ARG A 114 29.57 9.13 -17.13
C ARG A 114 28.67 10.29 -16.66
N TYR A 115 29.19 11.29 -15.94
CA TYR A 115 28.40 12.43 -15.47
C TYR A 115 27.60 13.14 -16.58
N PRO A 116 28.17 13.42 -17.78
CA PRO A 116 27.43 14.11 -18.85
C PRO A 116 26.24 13.30 -19.40
N ASP A 117 26.40 11.97 -19.52
CA ASP A 117 25.31 11.08 -19.96
C ASP A 117 24.14 11.12 -18.99
N TRP A 118 24.43 11.00 -17.70
CA TRP A 118 23.41 10.93 -16.64
C TRP A 118 22.70 12.28 -16.47
N ALA A 119 23.44 13.38 -16.50
CA ALA A 119 22.89 14.74 -16.50
C ALA A 119 21.92 14.96 -17.68
N LYS A 120 22.28 14.51 -18.89
CA LYS A 120 21.41 14.60 -20.08
C LYS A 120 20.16 13.72 -19.97
N THR A 121 20.27 12.52 -19.41
CA THR A 121 19.10 11.66 -19.13
C THR A 121 18.16 12.33 -18.13
N THR A 122 18.70 12.93 -17.09
CA THR A 122 17.96 13.73 -16.10
C THR A 122 17.27 14.94 -16.75
N GLU A 123 17.97 15.74 -17.55
CA GLU A 123 17.41 16.89 -18.28
C GLU A 123 16.26 16.47 -19.21
N THR A 124 16.39 15.31 -19.87
CA THR A 124 15.33 14.71 -20.70
C THR A 124 14.11 14.35 -19.84
N CYS A 125 14.31 13.78 -18.64
CA CYS A 125 13.21 13.47 -17.72
C CYS A 125 12.51 14.72 -17.17
N GLU A 126 13.26 15.79 -16.93
CA GLU A 126 12.72 17.09 -16.52
C GLU A 126 11.90 17.73 -17.65
N ALA A 127 12.40 17.72 -18.89
CA ALA A 127 11.70 18.21 -20.07
C ALA A 127 10.41 17.42 -20.40
N LEU A 128 10.37 16.12 -20.09
CA LEU A 128 9.18 15.26 -20.22
C LEU A 128 8.23 15.33 -19.02
N GLY A 129 8.53 16.12 -17.99
CA GLY A 129 7.68 16.26 -16.80
C GLY A 129 7.61 14.99 -15.92
N LEU A 130 8.56 14.07 -16.06
CA LEU A 130 8.54 12.78 -15.34
C LEU A 130 8.83 12.94 -13.83
N PHE A 131 9.43 14.06 -13.42
CA PHE A 131 9.75 14.36 -12.02
C PHE A 131 8.75 15.30 -11.31
N GLU A 132 7.60 15.60 -11.92
CA GLU A 132 6.54 16.45 -11.31
C GLU A 132 5.99 15.88 -9.99
N HIS A 133 6.00 14.55 -9.82
CA HIS A 133 5.46 13.85 -8.64
C HIS A 133 6.52 12.93 -8.01
N PRO A 134 7.58 13.49 -7.41
CA PRO A 134 8.78 12.73 -7.03
C PRO A 134 8.57 11.73 -5.88
N LYS A 135 7.46 11.84 -5.14
CA LYS A 135 7.11 10.94 -4.02
C LYS A 135 6.80 9.51 -4.47
N THR A 136 6.14 9.33 -5.62
CA THR A 136 5.59 8.03 -6.04
C THR A 136 6.46 7.27 -7.03
N ILE A 137 7.31 7.96 -7.79
CA ILE A 137 8.14 7.38 -8.86
C ILE A 137 9.29 6.49 -8.36
N GLY A 138 9.58 6.43 -7.06
CA GLY A 138 10.74 5.74 -6.49
C GLY A 138 10.82 4.22 -6.70
N PHE A 139 9.80 3.61 -7.31
CA PHE A 139 9.65 2.17 -7.53
C PHE A 139 9.36 1.88 -9.01
N LEU A 140 9.85 0.74 -9.52
CA LEU A 140 9.91 0.44 -10.95
C LEU A 140 8.56 0.50 -11.69
N LEU A 141 7.51 -0.15 -11.18
CA LEU A 141 6.17 -0.17 -11.81
C LEU A 141 5.49 1.19 -11.73
N ASN A 142 5.78 1.98 -10.69
CA ASN A 142 5.30 3.36 -10.57
C ASN A 142 5.98 4.25 -11.62
N TRP A 143 7.28 4.08 -11.85
CA TRP A 143 8.04 4.77 -12.90
C TRP A 143 7.58 4.39 -14.31
N GLU A 144 7.46 3.09 -14.60
CA GLU A 144 6.92 2.57 -15.87
C GLU A 144 5.52 3.13 -16.15
N ARG A 145 4.66 3.23 -15.12
CA ARG A 145 3.33 3.85 -15.23
C ARG A 145 3.40 5.35 -15.51
N THR A 146 4.26 6.10 -14.81
CA THR A 146 4.42 7.56 -15.04
C THR A 146 4.93 7.85 -16.45
N ILE A 147 5.89 7.07 -16.96
CA ILE A 147 6.39 7.18 -18.34
C ILE A 147 5.26 6.87 -19.34
N SER A 148 4.47 5.83 -19.09
CA SER A 148 3.32 5.45 -19.93
C SER A 148 2.23 6.52 -19.96
N LEU A 149 1.91 7.13 -18.80
CA LEU A 149 0.91 8.19 -18.66
C LEU A 149 1.33 9.50 -19.33
N LYS A 150 2.64 9.78 -19.43
CA LYS A 150 3.17 10.89 -20.24
C LYS A 150 3.23 10.55 -21.75
N GLY A 151 2.85 9.34 -22.16
CA GLY A 151 2.77 8.91 -23.56
C GLY A 151 4.04 8.24 -24.11
N TYR A 152 4.92 7.71 -23.26
CA TYR A 152 6.21 7.14 -23.66
C TYR A 152 6.43 5.70 -23.15
N ARG A 153 7.52 5.07 -23.61
CA ARG A 153 8.15 3.88 -23.03
C ARG A 153 9.66 4.06 -23.03
N LEU A 154 10.35 3.51 -22.03
CA LEU A 154 11.81 3.53 -21.97
C LEU A 154 12.40 2.32 -22.74
N VAL A 155 13.43 2.56 -23.56
CA VAL A 155 14.24 1.52 -24.19
C VAL A 155 15.72 1.93 -24.08
N GLY A 156 16.47 1.26 -23.19
CA GLY A 156 17.80 1.73 -22.82
C GLY A 156 17.71 3.10 -22.15
N SER A 157 18.42 4.10 -22.69
CA SER A 157 18.32 5.51 -22.28
C SER A 157 17.12 6.26 -22.86
N ASP A 158 16.45 5.71 -23.88
CA ASP A 158 15.67 6.50 -24.82
C ASP A 158 14.16 6.39 -24.55
N PHE A 159 13.48 7.54 -24.48
CA PHE A 159 12.03 7.63 -24.31
C PHE A 159 11.35 7.65 -25.69
N LEU A 160 10.79 6.50 -26.08
CA LEU A 160 10.07 6.33 -27.34
C LEU A 160 8.57 6.59 -27.13
N PRO A 161 7.86 7.35 -27.98
CA PRO A 161 6.43 7.57 -27.82
C PRO A 161 5.64 6.27 -27.98
N LEU A 162 4.56 6.14 -27.22
CA LEU A 162 3.52 5.13 -27.43
C LEU A 162 2.62 5.59 -28.58
N GLY A 163 2.50 4.78 -29.62
CA GLY A 163 1.60 5.07 -30.73
C GLY A 163 0.13 5.00 -30.28
N ASN A 164 -0.66 6.01 -30.65
CA ASN A 164 -2.06 6.13 -30.23
C ASN A 164 -2.86 4.85 -30.53
N VAL A 165 -3.53 4.32 -29.50
CA VAL A 165 -4.67 3.41 -29.64
C VAL A 165 -5.86 4.14 -29.05
N GLU A 166 -6.89 4.35 -29.85
CA GLU A 166 -8.05 5.16 -29.48
C GLU A 166 -8.93 4.43 -28.44
N ALA A 167 -9.35 5.16 -27.41
CA ALA A 167 -10.36 4.73 -26.44
C ALA A 167 -11.39 5.87 -26.31
N THR A 168 -12.67 5.53 -26.26
CA THR A 168 -13.80 6.47 -26.41
C THR A 168 -14.42 6.88 -25.07
N ASP A 169 -14.92 8.12 -25.01
CA ASP A 169 -15.35 8.82 -23.78
C ASP A 169 -16.81 8.57 -23.32
N GLU A 170 -17.03 8.72 -22.00
CA GLU A 170 -18.22 9.32 -21.31
C GLU A 170 -19.66 8.71 -21.50
N THR A 171 -20.72 9.01 -20.73
CA THR A 171 -21.00 9.86 -19.52
C THR A 171 -22.06 9.21 -18.55
N ASP A 172 -22.81 9.96 -17.71
CA ASP A 172 -23.44 9.52 -16.44
C ASP A 172 -24.93 9.99 -16.18
N VAL A 173 -25.58 9.47 -15.11
CA VAL A 173 -26.81 9.96 -14.37
C VAL A 173 -28.25 9.49 -14.78
N ARG A 174 -29.22 9.62 -13.83
CA ARG A 174 -30.59 9.01 -13.66
C ARG A 174 -31.73 10.09 -13.65
N PRO A 175 -33.01 9.95 -13.12
CA PRO A 175 -33.80 8.88 -12.40
C PRO A 175 -35.17 8.57 -13.10
N GLN A 176 -36.34 8.13 -12.56
CA GLN A 176 -36.98 7.76 -11.24
C GLN A 176 -38.21 6.82 -11.55
N ASP A 177 -39.22 6.38 -10.75
CA ASP A 177 -39.72 6.56 -9.36
C ASP A 177 -40.68 5.40 -8.91
N ALA A 178 -41.23 5.47 -7.68
CA ALA A 178 -42.55 5.05 -7.13
C ALA A 178 -43.50 4.04 -7.85
N SER A 179 -44.33 3.20 -7.17
CA SER A 179 -44.52 2.87 -5.73
C SER A 179 -45.25 1.47 -5.49
N PRO A 180 -46.32 1.19 -4.66
CA PRO A 180 -46.30 -0.02 -3.79
C PRO A 180 -47.56 -0.95 -3.66
N THR A 181 -47.36 -2.25 -3.42
CA THR A 181 -48.19 -3.12 -2.52
C THR A 181 -47.32 -4.29 -2.01
N ILE A 182 -47.61 -4.88 -0.83
CA ILE A 182 -46.72 -5.87 -0.19
C ILE A 182 -46.70 -7.22 -0.94
N GLN A 183 -45.53 -7.65 -1.40
CA GLN A 183 -45.29 -8.95 -2.05
C GLN A 183 -43.88 -9.49 -1.75
N ARG A 184 -43.69 -10.82 -1.80
CA ARG A 184 -42.42 -11.50 -1.46
C ARG A 184 -41.23 -11.13 -2.39
N HIS A 185 -41.48 -10.64 -3.60
CA HIS A 185 -40.46 -10.39 -4.63
C HIS A 185 -39.52 -9.20 -4.36
N LEU A 186 -39.77 -8.38 -3.33
CA LEU A 186 -39.14 -7.08 -3.12
C LEU A 186 -37.71 -7.11 -2.55
N THR A 187 -37.13 -8.28 -2.29
CA THR A 187 -35.74 -8.45 -1.82
C THR A 187 -34.70 -8.40 -2.94
N ALA A 188 -35.09 -8.65 -4.20
CA ALA A 188 -34.22 -8.48 -5.35
C ALA A 188 -33.91 -6.99 -5.59
N MET A 189 -32.72 -6.53 -5.22
CA MET A 189 -32.18 -5.22 -5.58
C MET A 189 -31.54 -5.29 -6.97
N ALA A 190 -31.92 -4.38 -7.88
CA ALA A 190 -31.20 -4.22 -9.14
C ALA A 190 -29.77 -3.70 -8.87
N ARG A 191 -28.75 -4.33 -9.48
CA ARG A 191 -27.33 -4.00 -9.30
C ARG A 191 -26.59 -3.98 -10.63
N SER A 192 -25.61 -3.08 -10.75
CA SER A 192 -24.71 -2.97 -11.90
C SER A 192 -23.41 -3.79 -11.73
N SER A 193 -23.43 -4.81 -10.88
CA SER A 193 -22.27 -5.66 -10.58
C SER A 193 -22.70 -7.05 -10.09
N ILE A 194 -21.92 -8.06 -10.52
CA ILE A 194 -22.09 -9.48 -10.17
C ILE A 194 -22.09 -9.67 -8.64
N SER A 195 -22.94 -10.53 -8.11
CA SER A 195 -23.05 -10.80 -6.68
C SER A 195 -21.80 -11.48 -6.09
N ALA A 196 -21.54 -11.24 -4.80
CA ALA A 196 -20.34 -11.74 -4.14
C ALA A 196 -20.11 -13.28 -4.22
N PRO A 197 -21.14 -14.16 -4.10
CA PRO A 197 -20.97 -15.60 -4.32
C PRO A 197 -20.44 -15.93 -5.72
N VAL A 198 -20.99 -15.29 -6.75
CA VAL A 198 -20.59 -15.50 -8.15
C VAL A 198 -19.21 -14.87 -8.44
N GLN A 199 -18.90 -13.72 -7.85
CA GLN A 199 -17.54 -13.17 -7.88
C GLN A 199 -16.51 -14.15 -7.30
N MET A 200 -16.84 -14.89 -6.24
CA MET A 200 -15.92 -15.88 -5.67
C MET A 200 -15.75 -17.09 -6.59
N LEU A 201 -16.79 -17.55 -7.30
CA LEU A 201 -16.66 -18.62 -8.30
C LEU A 201 -15.67 -18.23 -9.42
N VAL A 202 -15.80 -17.00 -9.95
CA VAL A 202 -14.85 -16.44 -10.92
C VAL A 202 -13.45 -16.32 -10.32
N ARG A 203 -13.31 -15.74 -9.12
CA ARG A 203 -12.02 -15.51 -8.44
C ARG A 203 -11.24 -16.80 -8.15
N HIS A 204 -11.95 -17.91 -7.96
CA HIS A 204 -11.35 -19.23 -7.72
C HIS A 204 -11.19 -20.09 -8.99
N GLY A 205 -11.63 -19.61 -10.16
CA GLY A 205 -11.54 -20.37 -11.42
C GLY A 205 -12.41 -21.62 -11.42
N LEU A 206 -13.63 -21.51 -10.84
CA LEU A 206 -14.59 -22.62 -10.71
C LEU A 206 -15.73 -22.57 -11.74
N ILE A 207 -15.63 -21.66 -12.72
CA ILE A 207 -16.42 -21.62 -13.95
C ILE A 207 -15.52 -21.20 -15.10
N ASP A 208 -15.70 -21.83 -16.27
CA ASP A 208 -15.07 -21.46 -17.54
C ASP A 208 -16.18 -21.14 -18.57
N LYS A 209 -15.84 -20.62 -19.74
CA LYS A 209 -16.82 -20.13 -20.73
C LYS A 209 -17.63 -21.24 -21.39
N ASP A 210 -17.03 -22.42 -21.55
CA ASP A 210 -17.67 -23.61 -22.13
C ASP A 210 -18.57 -24.36 -21.12
N ASP A 211 -18.50 -24.00 -19.84
CA ASP A 211 -19.25 -24.66 -18.75
C ASP A 211 -20.58 -23.94 -18.46
N LEU A 212 -21.65 -24.73 -18.29
CA LEU A 212 -22.95 -24.18 -17.87
C LEU A 212 -22.90 -23.72 -16.41
N PHE A 213 -23.01 -22.41 -16.20
CA PHE A 213 -23.36 -21.80 -14.91
C PHE A 213 -24.89 -21.76 -14.75
N PHE A 214 -25.40 -22.15 -13.58
CA PHE A 214 -26.83 -22.08 -13.27
C PHE A 214 -27.14 -21.32 -11.98
N ASP A 215 -28.06 -20.36 -12.03
CA ASP A 215 -28.48 -19.58 -10.86
C ASP A 215 -29.86 -20.00 -10.35
N TYR A 216 -29.90 -20.62 -9.18
CA TYR A 216 -31.13 -21.09 -8.53
C TYR A 216 -31.66 -20.00 -7.59
N GLY A 217 -32.79 -19.39 -7.96
CA GLY A 217 -33.35 -18.19 -7.33
C GLY A 217 -32.77 -16.89 -7.90
N CYS A 218 -32.64 -16.80 -9.22
CA CYS A 218 -31.90 -15.75 -9.91
C CYS A 218 -32.52 -14.34 -9.87
N GLY A 219 -33.72 -14.18 -9.28
CA GLY A 219 -34.43 -12.90 -9.28
C GLY A 219 -34.60 -12.34 -10.69
N ARG A 220 -34.20 -11.07 -10.89
CA ARG A 220 -34.24 -10.41 -12.21
C ARG A 220 -33.14 -10.85 -13.19
N GLY A 221 -32.20 -11.71 -12.78
CA GLY A 221 -31.14 -12.23 -13.64
C GLY A 221 -29.95 -11.29 -13.87
N ASP A 222 -29.70 -10.32 -12.97
CA ASP A 222 -28.59 -9.37 -13.09
C ASP A 222 -27.22 -10.10 -13.21
N ASP A 223 -26.99 -11.13 -12.40
CA ASP A 223 -25.77 -11.96 -12.44
C ASP A 223 -25.65 -12.76 -13.75
N LEU A 224 -26.75 -13.35 -14.20
CA LEU A 224 -26.83 -14.09 -15.46
C LEU A 224 -26.46 -13.19 -16.63
N LYS A 225 -27.03 -11.98 -16.67
CA LYS A 225 -26.74 -11.00 -17.73
C LYS A 225 -25.27 -10.60 -17.71
N ALA A 226 -24.72 -10.22 -16.56
CA ALA A 226 -23.33 -9.75 -16.46
C ALA A 226 -22.30 -10.85 -16.82
N LEU A 227 -22.61 -12.12 -16.55
CA LEU A 227 -21.81 -13.26 -17.01
C LEU A 227 -22.01 -13.56 -18.52
N ALA A 228 -23.23 -13.48 -19.03
CA ALA A 228 -23.51 -13.66 -20.47
C ALA A 228 -22.86 -12.56 -21.32
N ASP A 229 -22.92 -11.30 -20.88
CA ASP A 229 -22.20 -10.16 -21.48
C ASP A 229 -20.67 -10.36 -21.44
N SER A 230 -20.17 -11.14 -20.47
CA SER A 230 -18.76 -11.57 -20.36
C SER A 230 -18.44 -12.84 -21.19
N GLY A 231 -19.44 -13.45 -21.84
CA GLY A 231 -19.30 -14.62 -22.70
C GLY A 231 -19.26 -15.97 -21.98
N TYR A 232 -19.94 -16.13 -20.84
CA TYR A 232 -20.18 -17.43 -20.20
C TYR A 232 -21.53 -18.03 -20.63
N VAL A 233 -21.63 -19.37 -20.64
CA VAL A 233 -22.92 -20.07 -20.83
C VAL A 233 -23.71 -20.07 -19.53
N THR A 234 -24.78 -19.28 -19.47
CA THR A 234 -25.59 -19.10 -18.25
C THR A 234 -27.06 -19.48 -18.43
N SER A 235 -27.66 -20.07 -17.40
CA SER A 235 -29.11 -20.21 -17.26
C SER A 235 -29.52 -20.00 -15.80
N GLY A 236 -30.81 -19.83 -15.49
CA GLY A 236 -31.29 -19.68 -14.13
C GLY A 236 -32.80 -19.82 -14.01
N TRP A 237 -33.28 -19.98 -12.78
CA TRP A 237 -34.68 -20.14 -12.45
C TRP A 237 -35.03 -19.32 -11.21
N ASP A 238 -36.25 -18.80 -11.17
CA ASP A 238 -36.79 -18.07 -10.02
C ASP A 238 -38.31 -18.30 -9.94
N PRO A 239 -38.89 -18.61 -8.77
CA PRO A 239 -40.31 -18.96 -8.63
C PRO A 239 -41.29 -17.83 -8.97
N TYR A 240 -40.83 -16.58 -9.12
CA TYR A 240 -41.64 -15.42 -9.48
C TYR A 240 -41.20 -14.75 -10.79
N TYR A 241 -39.89 -14.54 -10.97
CA TYR A 241 -39.33 -13.80 -12.10
C TYR A 241 -39.00 -14.68 -13.32
N ALA A 242 -38.68 -15.96 -13.12
CA ALA A 242 -38.34 -16.91 -14.19
C ALA A 242 -38.98 -18.31 -14.01
N PRO A 243 -40.27 -18.43 -13.65
CA PRO A 243 -40.88 -19.72 -13.28
C PRO A 243 -41.09 -20.67 -14.47
N ALA A 244 -41.02 -20.14 -15.70
CA ALA A 244 -41.14 -20.89 -16.95
C ALA A 244 -39.81 -21.47 -17.47
N ASN A 245 -38.68 -21.17 -16.83
CA ASN A 245 -37.39 -21.73 -17.21
C ASN A 245 -37.27 -23.18 -16.67
N GLU A 246 -36.81 -24.11 -17.51
CA GLU A 246 -36.58 -25.49 -17.08
C GLU A 246 -35.30 -25.59 -16.22
N LEU A 247 -35.35 -26.44 -15.18
CA LEU A 247 -34.15 -26.79 -14.41
C LEU A 247 -33.25 -27.73 -15.24
N PRO A 248 -31.94 -27.47 -15.35
CA PRO A 248 -31.05 -28.27 -16.19
C PRO A 248 -30.77 -29.65 -15.58
N ASN A 249 -30.57 -30.68 -16.42
CA ASN A 249 -30.19 -32.01 -15.94
C ASN A 249 -28.89 -31.99 -15.11
N LYS A 250 -27.90 -31.20 -15.53
CA LYS A 250 -26.70 -30.81 -14.78
C LYS A 250 -26.16 -29.46 -15.26
N ALA A 251 -25.57 -28.70 -14.34
CA ALA A 251 -24.73 -27.53 -14.59
C ALA A 251 -23.35 -27.73 -13.90
N HIS A 252 -22.28 -27.10 -14.38
CA HIS A 252 -20.95 -27.24 -13.74
C HIS A 252 -20.93 -26.59 -12.36
N ALA A 253 -21.43 -25.35 -12.30
CA ALA A 253 -21.57 -24.59 -11.08
C ALA A 253 -23.03 -24.18 -10.91
N VAL A 254 -23.55 -24.37 -9.70
CA VAL A 254 -24.85 -23.83 -9.29
C VAL A 254 -24.63 -22.74 -8.26
N ASN A 255 -25.32 -21.62 -8.40
CA ASN A 255 -25.41 -20.58 -7.39
C ASN A 255 -26.75 -20.66 -6.64
N LEU A 256 -26.71 -20.41 -5.34
CA LEU A 256 -27.85 -20.28 -4.43
C LEU A 256 -27.63 -19.01 -3.59
N GLY A 257 -27.57 -17.87 -4.26
CA GLY A 257 -27.20 -16.58 -3.68
C GLY A 257 -28.34 -15.95 -2.89
N PHE A 258 -28.23 -15.90 -1.56
CA PHE A 258 -29.14 -15.22 -0.62
C PHE A 258 -30.57 -15.79 -0.54
N VAL A 259 -30.91 -16.80 -1.36
CA VAL A 259 -32.23 -17.45 -1.41
C VAL A 259 -32.65 -18.03 -0.06
N ILE A 260 -31.75 -18.73 0.64
CA ILE A 260 -32.08 -19.35 1.93
C ILE A 260 -32.25 -18.34 3.08
N ASN A 261 -31.99 -17.04 2.84
CA ASN A 261 -32.36 -16.00 3.80
C ASN A 261 -33.85 -15.63 3.73
N VAL A 262 -34.50 -15.76 2.57
CA VAL A 262 -35.87 -15.22 2.35
C VAL A 262 -36.98 -16.26 2.47
N ILE A 263 -36.63 -17.53 2.61
CA ILE A 263 -37.56 -18.65 2.81
C ILE A 263 -37.87 -18.81 4.31
N ASP A 264 -39.15 -18.68 4.66
CA ASP A 264 -39.66 -18.72 6.03
C ASP A 264 -39.87 -20.14 6.61
N ASP A 265 -40.01 -21.16 5.77
CA ASP A 265 -40.07 -22.56 6.21
C ASP A 265 -38.66 -23.22 6.22
N PRO A 266 -38.16 -23.68 7.38
CA PRO A 266 -36.90 -24.43 7.45
C PRO A 266 -36.85 -25.70 6.59
N ALA A 267 -37.98 -26.35 6.31
CA ALA A 267 -38.05 -27.53 5.45
C ALA A 267 -37.88 -27.14 3.97
N GLU A 268 -38.54 -26.07 3.51
CA GLU A 268 -38.36 -25.53 2.16
C GLU A 268 -36.91 -25.10 1.91
N ARG A 269 -36.21 -24.56 2.92
CA ARG A 269 -34.77 -24.27 2.83
C ARG A 269 -33.92 -25.53 2.62
N VAL A 270 -34.20 -26.61 3.35
CA VAL A 270 -33.51 -27.91 3.18
C VAL A 270 -33.77 -28.47 1.78
N GLU A 271 -35.01 -28.37 1.27
CA GLU A 271 -35.33 -28.75 -0.10
C GLU A 271 -34.61 -27.90 -1.14
N ALA A 272 -34.56 -26.58 -0.99
CA ALA A 272 -33.89 -25.67 -1.92
C ALA A 272 -32.38 -25.95 -2.01
N ILE A 273 -31.71 -26.13 -0.87
CA ILE A 273 -30.29 -26.51 -0.79
C ILE A 273 -30.06 -27.88 -1.47
N SER A 274 -30.92 -28.85 -1.18
CA SER A 274 -30.81 -30.21 -1.74
C SER A 274 -31.02 -30.24 -3.26
N LYS A 275 -32.02 -29.50 -3.76
CA LYS A 275 -32.31 -29.36 -5.20
C LYS A 275 -31.16 -28.65 -5.93
N ALA A 276 -30.69 -27.52 -5.39
CA ALA A 276 -29.54 -26.80 -5.96
C ALA A 276 -28.27 -27.67 -6.01
N PHE A 277 -28.00 -28.49 -4.99
CA PHE A 277 -26.88 -29.43 -5.01
C PHE A 277 -27.09 -30.60 -6.01
N GLN A 278 -28.33 -31.08 -6.18
CA GLN A 278 -28.63 -32.11 -7.17
C GLN A 278 -28.46 -31.61 -8.62
N LEU A 279 -28.57 -30.30 -8.88
CA LEU A 279 -28.37 -29.71 -10.20
C LEU A 279 -26.87 -29.54 -10.57
N THR A 280 -25.95 -29.49 -9.61
CA THR A 280 -24.51 -29.32 -9.92
C THR A 280 -23.79 -30.63 -10.22
N SER A 281 -22.85 -30.62 -11.17
CA SER A 281 -21.86 -31.68 -11.39
C SER A 281 -20.49 -31.35 -10.78
N GLY A 282 -20.15 -30.07 -10.62
CA GLY A 282 -18.88 -29.60 -10.07
C GLY A 282 -19.02 -29.05 -8.66
N VAL A 283 -19.60 -27.85 -8.53
CA VAL A 283 -19.69 -27.07 -7.27
C VAL A 283 -21.05 -26.40 -7.07
N LEU A 284 -21.50 -26.30 -5.82
CA LEU A 284 -22.58 -25.43 -5.37
C LEU A 284 -21.97 -24.27 -4.58
N SER A 285 -22.33 -23.04 -4.96
CA SER A 285 -22.06 -21.81 -4.20
C SER A 285 -23.31 -21.39 -3.45
N VAL A 286 -23.20 -21.19 -2.13
CA VAL A 286 -24.29 -20.70 -1.27
C VAL A 286 -23.88 -19.36 -0.67
N GLY A 287 -24.70 -18.33 -0.88
CA GLY A 287 -24.54 -17.02 -0.28
C GLY A 287 -25.62 -16.76 0.77
N VAL A 288 -25.27 -16.13 1.89
CA VAL A 288 -26.21 -15.69 2.93
C VAL A 288 -25.86 -14.33 3.51
N MET A 289 -26.88 -13.62 3.99
CA MET A 289 -26.71 -12.49 4.89
C MET A 289 -26.35 -12.97 6.31
N LEU A 290 -25.31 -12.39 6.90
CA LEU A 290 -24.89 -12.63 8.28
C LEU A 290 -25.65 -11.73 9.28
N TYR A 291 -25.65 -12.10 10.57
CA TYR A 291 -26.16 -11.24 11.63
C TYR A 291 -25.38 -9.90 11.72
N GLY A 292 -26.09 -8.77 11.64
CA GLY A 292 -25.53 -7.44 11.88
C GLY A 292 -25.67 -6.96 13.34
N PRO A 293 -25.04 -5.83 13.70
CA PRO A 293 -25.04 -5.30 15.08
C PRO A 293 -26.44 -4.82 15.53
N GLU A 294 -27.26 -4.29 14.62
CA GLU A 294 -28.65 -3.92 14.92
C GLU A 294 -29.63 -5.01 14.49
N ARG A 295 -30.43 -5.52 15.44
CA ARG A 295 -31.51 -6.48 15.17
C ARG A 295 -32.79 -5.78 14.69
N GLY A 296 -32.73 -5.17 13.51
CA GLY A 296 -33.88 -4.54 12.87
C GLY A 296 -34.94 -5.54 12.40
N GLY A 297 -36.16 -5.42 12.92
CA GLY A 297 -37.32 -6.24 12.54
C GLY A 297 -38.04 -6.87 13.73
N LYS A 298 -39.20 -7.50 13.47
CA LYS A 298 -39.95 -8.26 14.48
C LYS A 298 -39.62 -9.75 14.34
N ALA A 299 -39.23 -10.41 15.43
CA ALA A 299 -38.93 -11.83 15.42
C ALA A 299 -40.12 -12.67 14.92
N TYR A 300 -39.84 -13.64 14.05
CA TYR A 300 -40.82 -14.55 13.43
C TYR A 300 -40.13 -15.85 13.02
N GLY A 301 -40.64 -17.00 13.45
CA GLY A 301 -39.95 -18.27 13.23
C GLY A 301 -38.54 -18.24 13.82
N ASP A 302 -37.53 -18.58 13.02
CA ASP A 302 -36.11 -18.49 13.36
C ASP A 302 -35.41 -17.23 12.79
N GLY A 303 -36.17 -16.31 12.19
CA GLY A 303 -35.69 -15.08 11.57
C GLY A 303 -36.42 -13.83 12.07
N VAL A 304 -36.42 -12.79 11.24
CA VAL A 304 -37.17 -11.55 11.47
C VAL A 304 -38.05 -11.18 10.28
N VAL A 305 -39.20 -10.58 10.54
CA VAL A 305 -39.96 -9.83 9.53
C VAL A 305 -39.51 -8.38 9.56
N THR A 306 -39.07 -7.88 8.41
CA THR A 306 -38.62 -6.49 8.22
C THR A 306 -39.79 -5.50 8.30
N SER A 307 -39.50 -4.21 8.42
CA SER A 307 -40.51 -3.14 8.30
C SER A 307 -41.21 -3.09 6.92
N ARG A 308 -40.71 -3.83 5.92
CA ARG A 308 -41.33 -3.99 4.59
C ARG A 308 -42.21 -5.23 4.47
N GLY A 309 -42.36 -6.02 5.55
CA GLY A 309 -43.17 -7.24 5.56
C GLY A 309 -42.49 -8.47 4.96
N THR A 310 -41.18 -8.42 4.67
CA THR A 310 -40.41 -9.56 4.17
C THR A 310 -39.78 -10.35 5.31
N PHE A 311 -39.75 -11.69 5.21
CA PHE A 311 -38.97 -12.53 6.11
C PHE A 311 -37.47 -12.45 5.77
N GLN A 312 -36.62 -12.51 6.81
CA GLN A 312 -35.18 -12.63 6.69
C GLN A 312 -34.61 -13.52 7.81
N LYS A 313 -34.09 -14.71 7.47
CA LYS A 313 -33.18 -15.49 8.30
C LYS A 313 -31.76 -14.99 8.06
N TYR A 314 -31.10 -14.50 9.10
CA TYR A 314 -29.66 -14.25 9.10
C TYR A 314 -28.92 -15.46 9.66
N PHE A 315 -27.64 -15.64 9.32
CA PHE A 315 -26.82 -16.74 9.81
C PHE A 315 -25.57 -16.27 10.55
N SER A 316 -25.01 -17.11 11.42
CA SER A 316 -23.57 -17.05 11.71
C SER A 316 -22.80 -17.84 10.63
N GLN A 317 -21.50 -17.59 10.46
CA GLN A 317 -20.70 -18.37 9.50
C GLN A 317 -20.55 -19.84 9.93
N GLU A 318 -20.43 -20.10 11.23
CA GLU A 318 -20.40 -21.46 11.81
C GLU A 318 -21.75 -22.17 11.60
N GLU A 319 -22.86 -21.48 11.87
CA GLU A 319 -24.22 -21.97 11.64
C GLU A 319 -24.47 -22.27 10.16
N LEU A 320 -24.02 -21.41 9.25
CA LEU A 320 -24.10 -21.65 7.80
C LEU A 320 -23.36 -22.93 7.41
N LYS A 321 -22.12 -23.09 7.88
CA LYS A 321 -21.30 -24.27 7.58
C LYS A 321 -21.99 -25.53 8.08
N ASP A 322 -22.31 -25.59 9.38
CA ASP A 322 -22.87 -26.79 10.00
C ASP A 322 -24.25 -27.14 9.41
N TYR A 323 -25.08 -26.15 9.06
CA TYR A 323 -26.36 -26.37 8.38
C TYR A 323 -26.17 -26.97 6.98
N LEU A 324 -25.19 -26.49 6.20
CA LEU A 324 -24.88 -27.05 4.88
C LEU A 324 -24.28 -28.45 4.95
N GLU A 325 -23.37 -28.71 5.89
CA GLU A 325 -22.77 -30.03 6.10
C GLU A 325 -23.81 -31.05 6.59
N GLN A 326 -24.73 -30.64 7.48
CA GLN A 326 -25.84 -31.47 7.93
C GLN A 326 -26.82 -31.80 6.80
N VAL A 327 -27.19 -30.82 5.96
CA VAL A 327 -28.16 -31.03 4.85
C VAL A 327 -27.56 -31.87 3.72
N LEU A 328 -26.33 -31.58 3.29
CA LEU A 328 -25.74 -32.19 2.10
C LEU A 328 -24.86 -33.42 2.39
N GLN A 329 -24.48 -33.64 3.66
CA GLN A 329 -23.55 -34.71 4.07
C GLN A 329 -22.19 -34.64 3.33
N GLN A 330 -21.78 -33.42 2.94
CA GLN A 330 -20.51 -33.06 2.32
C GLN A 330 -19.78 -32.02 3.19
N GLU A 331 -18.47 -31.89 3.04
CA GLU A 331 -17.67 -30.82 3.69
C GLU A 331 -17.99 -29.47 3.01
N ALA A 332 -18.21 -28.42 3.81
CA ALA A 332 -18.60 -27.09 3.32
C ALA A 332 -17.48 -26.06 3.57
N PHE A 333 -16.93 -25.52 2.49
CA PHE A 333 -15.78 -24.63 2.54
C PHE A 333 -16.25 -23.18 2.60
N LEU A 334 -16.17 -22.55 3.77
CA LEU A 334 -16.28 -21.10 3.90
C LEU A 334 -15.14 -20.43 3.09
N VAL A 335 -15.50 -19.52 2.18
CA VAL A 335 -14.57 -18.82 1.28
C VAL A 335 -14.55 -17.30 1.45
N ALA A 336 -15.64 -16.74 1.97
CA ALA A 336 -15.80 -15.33 2.34
C ALA A 336 -16.98 -15.22 3.34
N PRO A 337 -17.20 -14.07 4.00
CA PRO A 337 -18.28 -13.92 4.98
C PRO A 337 -19.65 -14.23 4.40
N GLY A 338 -20.29 -15.27 4.93
CA GLY A 338 -21.59 -15.73 4.45
C GLY A 338 -21.55 -16.41 3.08
N ILE A 339 -20.37 -16.85 2.59
CA ILE A 339 -20.23 -17.53 1.30
C ILE A 339 -19.53 -18.88 1.51
N ALA A 340 -20.19 -19.96 1.11
CA ALA A 340 -19.71 -21.32 1.21
C ALA A 340 -19.72 -22.04 -0.15
N PHE A 341 -18.71 -22.87 -0.40
CA PHE A 341 -18.68 -23.81 -1.53
C PHE A 341 -18.83 -25.25 -1.05
N VAL A 342 -19.64 -26.04 -1.76
CA VAL A 342 -19.82 -27.48 -1.52
C VAL A 342 -19.61 -28.22 -2.84
N PHE A 343 -18.67 -29.16 -2.89
CA PHE A 343 -18.25 -29.80 -4.13
C PHE A 343 -18.93 -31.15 -4.36
N ALA A 344 -19.55 -31.31 -5.53
CA ALA A 344 -20.03 -32.59 -6.05
C ALA A 344 -18.89 -33.38 -6.69
N ASP A 345 -18.04 -32.73 -7.48
CA ASP A 345 -16.82 -33.35 -8.02
C ASP A 345 -15.66 -33.27 -7.02
N LYS A 346 -15.18 -34.44 -6.58
CA LYS A 346 -14.04 -34.59 -5.68
C LYS A 346 -12.68 -34.41 -6.36
N VAL A 347 -12.64 -34.28 -7.69
CA VAL A 347 -11.45 -33.84 -8.43
C VAL A 347 -11.36 -32.32 -8.42
N LEU A 348 -12.46 -31.60 -8.71
CA LEU A 348 -12.57 -30.15 -8.58
C LEU A 348 -12.32 -29.67 -7.13
N GLU A 349 -12.87 -30.37 -6.12
CA GLU A 349 -12.59 -30.12 -4.70
C GLU A 349 -11.08 -30.14 -4.40
N GLN A 350 -10.37 -31.16 -4.91
CA GLN A 350 -8.91 -31.27 -4.73
C GLN A 350 -8.14 -30.19 -5.48
N ARG A 351 -8.60 -29.75 -6.66
CA ARG A 351 -8.01 -28.61 -7.38
C ARG A 351 -8.18 -27.33 -6.59
N PHE A 352 -9.38 -27.05 -6.09
CA PHE A 352 -9.69 -25.91 -5.23
C PHE A 352 -8.80 -25.90 -3.97
N LEU A 353 -8.71 -27.02 -3.25
CA LEU A 353 -7.86 -27.13 -2.05
C LEU A 353 -6.36 -26.99 -2.38
N THR A 354 -5.89 -27.58 -3.48
CA THR A 354 -4.48 -27.44 -3.92
C THR A 354 -4.16 -26.00 -4.34
N ALA A 355 -5.11 -25.29 -4.96
CA ALA A 355 -4.98 -23.88 -5.33
C ALA A 355 -5.05 -22.94 -4.12
N LYS A 356 -5.88 -23.25 -3.11
CA LYS A 356 -6.00 -22.50 -1.85
C LYS A 356 -4.68 -22.42 -1.08
N TYR A 357 -3.83 -23.45 -1.20
CA TYR A 357 -2.50 -23.51 -0.56
C TYR A 357 -1.33 -23.27 -1.53
N ARG A 358 -1.58 -22.72 -2.73
CA ARG A 358 -0.54 -22.40 -3.71
C ARG A 358 0.03 -20.98 -3.52
N SER A 359 1.34 -20.80 -3.67
CA SER A 359 1.94 -19.46 -3.79
C SER A 359 1.52 -18.82 -5.11
N ARG A 360 0.82 -17.69 -5.06
CA ARG A 360 0.35 -16.95 -6.25
C ARG A 360 1.50 -16.20 -6.91
N ASN A 361 1.36 -15.97 -8.21
CA ASN A 361 2.23 -15.13 -9.02
C ASN A 361 3.73 -15.51 -8.93
N VAL A 362 4.06 -16.76 -8.60
CA VAL A 362 5.45 -17.27 -8.61
C VAL A 362 5.91 -17.39 -10.06
N ASP A 363 5.11 -18.07 -10.88
CA ASP A 363 5.22 -18.09 -12.33
C ASP A 363 5.29 -16.67 -12.92
N SER A 364 4.32 -15.79 -12.63
CA SER A 364 4.31 -14.42 -13.16
C SER A 364 5.59 -13.64 -12.81
N ARG A 365 6.10 -13.72 -11.57
CA ARG A 365 7.35 -13.07 -11.15
C ARG A 365 8.57 -13.69 -11.84
N LEU A 366 8.66 -15.01 -11.91
CA LEU A 366 9.77 -15.71 -12.58
C LEU A 366 9.75 -15.47 -14.10
N ILE A 367 8.58 -15.30 -14.73
CA ILE A 367 8.44 -14.92 -16.14
C ILE A 367 8.93 -13.48 -16.37
N LEU A 368 8.58 -12.53 -15.49
CA LEU A 368 9.12 -11.15 -15.56
C LEU A 368 10.64 -11.14 -15.38
N GLN A 369 11.17 -11.89 -14.41
CA GLN A 369 12.62 -12.04 -14.19
C GLN A 369 13.31 -12.69 -15.40
N SER A 370 12.72 -13.74 -15.98
CA SER A 370 13.21 -14.41 -17.20
C SER A 370 13.25 -13.44 -18.40
N ARG A 371 12.22 -12.60 -18.57
CA ARG A 371 12.19 -11.56 -19.62
C ARG A 371 13.30 -10.53 -19.43
N ARG A 372 13.49 -10.00 -18.21
CA ARG A 372 14.59 -9.07 -17.87
C ARG A 372 15.96 -9.68 -18.21
N ILE A 373 16.22 -10.94 -17.81
CA ILE A 373 17.48 -11.65 -18.08
C ILE A 373 17.75 -11.83 -19.59
N VAL A 374 16.74 -12.21 -20.37
CA VAL A 374 16.93 -12.51 -21.80
C VAL A 374 17.03 -11.23 -22.64
N ALA A 375 16.23 -10.19 -22.37
CA ALA A 375 16.33 -8.91 -23.05
C ALA A 375 17.74 -8.29 -22.91
N ARG A 376 18.31 -8.34 -21.70
CA ARG A 376 19.70 -7.90 -21.44
C ARG A 376 20.74 -8.66 -22.27
N ARG A 377 20.55 -9.97 -22.46
CA ARG A 377 21.44 -10.81 -23.31
C ARG A 377 21.34 -10.46 -24.80
N GLU A 378 20.26 -9.85 -25.26
CA GLU A 378 20.06 -9.43 -26.65
C GLU A 378 20.70 -8.07 -26.95
N VAL A 379 20.54 -7.10 -26.03
CA VAL A 379 21.18 -5.76 -26.15
C VAL A 379 22.71 -5.89 -26.28
N LEU A 380 23.32 -6.78 -25.49
CA LEU A 380 24.76 -7.08 -25.53
C LEU A 380 25.23 -7.79 -26.82
N ARG A 381 24.33 -8.14 -27.75
CA ARG A 381 24.62 -8.95 -28.96
C ARG A 381 24.23 -8.25 -30.27
N ALA A 382 24.34 -6.92 -30.32
CA ALA A 382 24.00 -6.10 -31.49
C ALA A 382 24.97 -6.25 -32.69
N HIS A 383 25.28 -7.47 -33.15
CA HIS A 383 26.06 -7.76 -34.36
C HIS A 383 25.44 -8.93 -35.17
N ARG A 384 25.63 -8.91 -36.50
CA ARG A 384 25.01 -9.76 -37.55
C ARG A 384 24.41 -11.12 -37.11
N THR A 385 23.08 -11.25 -37.22
CA THR A 385 22.34 -12.49 -36.92
C THR A 385 22.75 -13.68 -37.80
N THR A 386 23.25 -14.72 -37.14
CA THR A 386 23.62 -16.01 -37.74
C THR A 386 22.39 -16.85 -38.12
N ALA A 387 22.59 -17.88 -38.95
CA ALA A 387 21.55 -18.84 -39.28
C ALA A 387 21.06 -19.67 -38.07
N ASN A 388 21.85 -19.75 -36.99
CA ASN A 388 21.44 -20.44 -35.76
C ASN A 388 20.55 -19.54 -34.89
N GLU A 389 20.83 -18.24 -34.80
CA GLU A 389 19.98 -17.28 -34.07
C GLU A 389 18.61 -17.13 -34.73
N ARG A 390 18.54 -17.08 -36.06
CA ARG A 390 17.24 -17.08 -36.79
C ARG A 390 16.42 -18.35 -36.55
N ARG A 391 17.09 -19.50 -36.33
CA ARG A 391 16.43 -20.77 -35.96
C ARG A 391 16.01 -20.81 -34.49
N LEU A 392 16.74 -20.11 -33.61
CA LEU A 392 16.36 -19.97 -32.20
C LEU A 392 15.15 -19.04 -32.06
N GLU A 393 15.12 -17.93 -32.79
CA GLU A 393 13.98 -17.01 -32.78
C GLU A 393 12.71 -17.68 -33.36
N ALA A 394 12.83 -18.45 -34.45
CA ALA A 394 11.74 -19.28 -34.98
C ALA A 394 11.31 -20.44 -34.05
N ALA A 395 12.13 -20.83 -33.07
CA ALA A 395 11.78 -21.77 -32.01
C ALA A 395 11.09 -21.08 -30.81
N ARG A 396 11.37 -19.80 -30.61
CA ARG A 396 11.13 -19.08 -29.35
C ARG A 396 9.67 -19.09 -28.87
N PRO A 397 8.62 -18.86 -29.69
CA PRO A 397 7.25 -18.91 -29.19
C PRO A 397 6.85 -20.27 -28.59
N VAL A 398 7.36 -21.37 -29.16
CA VAL A 398 7.10 -22.73 -28.67
C VAL A 398 7.90 -23.01 -27.40
N LEU A 399 9.15 -22.55 -27.32
CA LEU A 399 9.99 -22.69 -26.14
C LEU A 399 9.49 -21.84 -24.97
N ASP A 400 9.09 -20.58 -25.22
CA ASP A 400 8.57 -19.67 -24.21
C ASP A 400 7.26 -20.19 -23.61
N LEU A 401 6.36 -20.77 -24.40
CA LEU A 401 5.10 -21.34 -23.90
C LEU A 401 5.34 -22.63 -23.09
N TYR A 402 6.25 -23.49 -23.55
CA TYR A 402 6.67 -24.68 -22.80
C TYR A 402 7.38 -24.31 -21.48
N TRP A 403 8.23 -23.29 -21.50
CA TRP A 403 8.95 -22.76 -20.34
C TRP A 403 8.01 -22.10 -19.31
N GLN A 404 7.05 -21.29 -19.76
CA GLN A 404 6.01 -20.73 -18.90
C GLN A 404 5.20 -21.83 -18.20
N THR A 405 4.84 -22.89 -18.92
CA THR A 405 4.15 -24.05 -18.34
C THR A 405 5.05 -24.79 -17.34
N ALA A 406 6.35 -24.93 -17.62
CA ALA A 406 7.31 -25.56 -16.70
C ALA A 406 7.51 -24.74 -15.41
N LEU A 407 7.61 -23.41 -15.50
CA LEU A 407 7.66 -22.52 -14.32
C LEU A 407 6.35 -22.57 -13.52
N ALA A 408 5.20 -22.66 -14.18
CA ALA A 408 3.91 -22.80 -13.50
C ALA A 408 3.79 -24.13 -12.74
N LEU A 409 4.27 -25.25 -13.31
CA LEU A 409 4.26 -26.55 -12.67
C LEU A 409 5.40 -26.77 -11.66
N GLY A 410 6.49 -26.01 -11.72
CA GLY A 410 7.72 -26.29 -10.96
C GLY A 410 8.48 -27.54 -11.43
N ARG A 411 8.11 -28.10 -12.60
CA ARG A 411 8.70 -29.29 -13.25
C ARG A 411 8.41 -29.23 -14.74
N TYR A 412 9.09 -30.04 -15.53
CA TYR A 412 8.78 -30.14 -16.96
C TYR A 412 7.37 -30.73 -17.20
N PRO A 413 6.52 -30.10 -18.04
CA PRO A 413 5.19 -30.62 -18.37
C PRO A 413 5.25 -31.83 -19.30
N GLY A 414 4.32 -32.76 -19.07
CA GLY A 414 3.89 -33.74 -20.07
C GLY A 414 3.13 -33.07 -21.22
N ILE A 415 2.88 -33.80 -22.31
CA ILE A 415 2.24 -33.24 -23.52
C ILE A 415 0.80 -32.84 -23.21
N GLU A 416 0.11 -33.67 -22.44
CA GLU A 416 -1.23 -33.49 -21.87
C GLU A 416 -1.33 -32.43 -20.75
N GLU A 417 -0.23 -31.74 -20.42
CA GLU A 417 -0.20 -30.63 -19.47
C GLU A 417 0.06 -29.27 -20.13
N LEU A 418 0.31 -29.27 -21.44
CA LEU A 418 0.50 -28.05 -22.23
C LEU A 418 -0.85 -27.44 -22.64
N PRO A 419 -0.90 -26.13 -22.94
CA PRO A 419 -2.13 -25.44 -23.35
C PRO A 419 -2.76 -26.04 -24.62
N ALA A 420 -4.09 -25.93 -24.72
CA ALA A 420 -4.82 -26.34 -25.92
C ALA A 420 -4.26 -25.63 -27.18
N GLY A 421 -4.12 -26.38 -28.27
CA GLY A 421 -3.49 -25.89 -29.51
C GLY A 421 -1.95 -25.87 -29.51
N PHE A 422 -1.27 -26.24 -28.42
CA PHE A 422 0.18 -26.41 -28.44
C PHE A 422 0.61 -27.43 -29.50
N SER A 423 1.59 -27.06 -30.33
CA SER A 423 2.19 -27.97 -31.32
C SER A 423 3.69 -27.71 -31.47
N PHE A 424 4.45 -28.79 -31.69
CA PHE A 424 5.87 -28.73 -32.00
C PHE A 424 6.08 -28.30 -33.46
N ASN A 425 6.97 -27.33 -33.69
CA ASN A 425 7.23 -26.77 -35.03
C ASN A 425 8.55 -27.29 -35.65
N GLY A 426 8.85 -26.91 -36.89
CA GLY A 426 10.05 -27.37 -37.59
C GLY A 426 11.40 -26.96 -36.94
N ALA A 427 11.42 -25.96 -36.06
CA ALA A 427 12.60 -25.59 -35.28
C ALA A 427 12.72 -26.38 -33.96
N VAL A 428 11.58 -26.78 -33.38
CA VAL A 428 11.46 -27.59 -32.16
C VAL A 428 10.64 -28.86 -32.42
N PRO A 429 11.08 -29.80 -33.28
CA PRO A 429 10.27 -30.95 -33.71
C PRO A 429 10.02 -32.04 -32.64
N SER A 430 10.51 -31.88 -31.40
CA SER A 430 10.24 -32.83 -30.31
C SER A 430 10.57 -32.26 -28.93
N LEU A 431 9.98 -32.86 -27.89
CA LEU A 431 10.25 -32.60 -26.47
C LEU A 431 11.76 -32.62 -26.13
N ARG A 432 12.50 -33.64 -26.61
CA ARG A 432 13.96 -33.75 -26.40
C ARG A 432 14.72 -32.58 -27.03
N ARG A 433 14.23 -32.03 -28.15
CA ARG A 433 14.82 -30.85 -28.79
C ARG A 433 14.49 -29.56 -28.03
N ALA A 434 13.28 -29.46 -27.48
CA ALA A 434 12.85 -28.36 -26.62
C ALA A 434 13.73 -28.28 -25.37
N TRP A 435 13.86 -29.38 -24.61
CA TRP A 435 14.71 -29.43 -23.42
C TRP A 435 16.16 -29.03 -23.72
N ARG A 436 16.77 -29.52 -24.82
CA ARG A 436 18.14 -29.15 -25.19
C ARG A 436 18.29 -27.67 -25.59
N LEU A 437 17.22 -26.98 -25.99
CA LEU A 437 17.24 -25.53 -26.24
C LEU A 437 17.01 -24.75 -24.95
N ILE A 438 16.12 -25.23 -24.08
CA ILE A 438 15.87 -24.65 -22.76
C ILE A 438 17.15 -24.64 -21.92
N HIS A 439 17.78 -25.80 -21.72
CA HIS A 439 19.04 -25.93 -20.99
C HIS A 439 20.22 -25.13 -21.58
N ALA A 440 20.14 -24.66 -22.84
CA ALA A 440 21.20 -23.88 -23.49
C ALA A 440 20.97 -22.36 -23.46
N HIS A 441 19.74 -21.90 -23.20
CA HIS A 441 19.35 -20.50 -23.42
C HIS A 441 18.54 -19.86 -22.28
N TYR A 442 17.83 -20.66 -21.47
CA TYR A 442 16.94 -20.20 -20.41
C TYR A 442 17.59 -20.33 -19.02
N PRO A 443 17.24 -19.48 -18.04
CA PRO A 443 17.81 -19.53 -16.69
C PRO A 443 17.17 -20.67 -15.86
N LEU A 444 17.87 -21.79 -15.75
CA LEU A 444 17.41 -23.01 -15.07
C LEU A 444 17.17 -22.80 -13.57
N GLU A 445 17.85 -21.84 -12.97
CA GLU A 445 17.73 -21.43 -11.57
C GLU A 445 16.30 -20.97 -11.22
N LEU A 446 15.56 -20.46 -12.21
CA LEU A 446 14.15 -20.10 -12.04
C LEU A 446 13.24 -21.34 -11.98
N LEU A 447 13.58 -22.41 -12.70
CA LEU A 447 12.85 -23.69 -12.62
C LEU A 447 13.14 -24.42 -11.31
N GLU A 448 14.36 -24.33 -10.79
CA GLU A 448 14.71 -24.82 -9.44
C GLU A 448 13.94 -24.05 -8.35
N THR A 449 13.85 -22.72 -8.50
CA THR A 449 13.03 -21.85 -7.61
C THR A 449 11.54 -22.25 -7.66
N ALA A 450 10.99 -22.46 -8.86
CA ALA A 450 9.62 -22.92 -9.05
C ALA A 450 9.38 -24.33 -8.47
N CYS A 451 10.34 -25.24 -8.63
CA CYS A 451 10.31 -26.59 -8.07
C CYS A 451 10.23 -26.56 -6.54
N GLN A 452 11.05 -25.73 -5.89
CA GLN A 452 11.03 -25.59 -4.44
C GLN A 452 9.73 -24.96 -3.94
N ALA A 453 9.23 -23.90 -4.60
CA ALA A 453 7.93 -23.30 -4.27
C ALA A 453 6.78 -24.32 -4.40
N ARG A 454 6.75 -25.11 -5.49
CA ARG A 454 5.73 -26.15 -5.69
C ARG A 454 5.82 -27.28 -4.66
N LYS A 455 7.03 -27.73 -4.32
CA LYS A 455 7.27 -28.67 -3.22
C LYS A 455 6.69 -28.17 -1.90
N ASP A 456 6.91 -26.91 -1.58
CA ASP A 456 6.46 -26.31 -0.32
C ASP A 456 4.94 -26.10 -0.28
N ASP A 457 4.30 -25.70 -1.38
CA ASP A 457 2.85 -25.68 -1.53
C ASP A 457 2.22 -27.08 -1.28
N LEU A 458 2.83 -28.13 -1.83
CA LEU A 458 2.37 -29.50 -1.66
C LEU A 458 2.59 -30.03 -0.24
N ARG A 459 3.72 -29.67 0.40
CA ARG A 459 3.94 -29.96 1.83
C ARG A 459 2.90 -29.28 2.70
N LEU A 460 2.52 -28.03 2.40
CA LEU A 460 1.46 -27.32 3.10
C LEU A 460 0.10 -27.99 2.92
N TYR A 461 -0.23 -28.40 1.69
CA TYR A 461 -1.44 -29.19 1.40
C TYR A 461 -1.50 -30.51 2.19
N PHE A 462 -0.43 -31.31 2.19
CA PHE A 462 -0.37 -32.56 2.95
C PHE A 462 -0.26 -32.37 4.48
N ALA A 463 0.18 -31.19 4.94
CA ALA A 463 0.11 -30.78 6.34
C ALA A 463 -1.34 -30.48 6.76
N VAL A 464 -2.09 -29.67 5.99
CA VAL A 464 -3.50 -29.37 6.30
C VAL A 464 -4.37 -30.63 6.20
N GLN A 465 -4.10 -31.53 5.25
CA GLN A 465 -4.79 -32.83 5.16
C GLN A 465 -4.65 -33.74 6.39
N GLN A 466 -3.80 -33.43 7.38
CA GLN A 466 -3.82 -34.17 8.64
C GLN A 466 -5.11 -33.92 9.46
N PHE A 467 -5.82 -32.81 9.21
CA PHE A 467 -7.03 -32.38 9.92
C PHE A 467 -8.35 -32.78 9.22
N SER A 468 -8.30 -33.20 7.94
CA SER A 468 -9.46 -33.57 7.11
C SER A 468 -9.45 -35.05 6.69
N LYS A 469 -10.51 -35.51 6.02
CA LYS A 469 -10.54 -36.86 5.41
C LYS A 469 -9.53 -36.94 4.26
N ARG A 470 -8.67 -37.95 4.28
CA ARG A 470 -7.58 -38.13 3.29
C ARG A 470 -7.97 -39.07 2.15
N PRO A 471 -7.86 -38.64 0.87
CA PRO A 471 -8.02 -39.54 -0.28
C PRO A 471 -6.86 -40.55 -0.36
N ARG A 472 -7.14 -41.71 -0.98
CA ARG A 472 -6.08 -42.66 -1.36
C ARG A 472 -5.35 -42.15 -2.61
N TYR A 473 -4.10 -42.56 -2.83
CA TYR A 473 -3.29 -42.12 -3.98
C TYR A 473 -4.02 -42.21 -5.34
N ARG A 474 -4.72 -43.32 -5.61
CA ARG A 474 -5.50 -43.53 -6.86
C ARG A 474 -6.74 -42.63 -7.00
N GLN A 475 -7.12 -41.91 -5.95
CA GLN A 475 -8.22 -40.95 -5.91
C GLN A 475 -7.71 -39.50 -5.96
N LEU A 476 -6.39 -39.29 -6.01
CA LEU A 476 -5.80 -37.97 -6.19
C LEU A 476 -6.05 -37.47 -7.62
N GLU A 477 -6.14 -36.16 -7.78
CA GLU A 477 -6.21 -35.53 -9.11
C GLU A 477 -4.98 -35.92 -9.98
N PRO A 478 -5.11 -36.15 -11.30
CA PRO A 478 -4.03 -36.77 -12.09
C PRO A 478 -2.73 -35.96 -12.22
N ARG A 479 -2.77 -34.62 -12.12
CA ARG A 479 -1.56 -33.78 -12.03
C ARG A 479 -0.96 -33.87 -10.63
N LEU A 480 -1.79 -33.88 -9.58
CA LEU A 480 -1.34 -34.11 -8.20
C LEU A 480 -0.65 -35.48 -8.03
N GLN A 481 -1.09 -36.54 -8.73
CA GLN A 481 -0.37 -37.83 -8.78
C GLN A 481 1.05 -37.69 -9.36
N LYS A 482 1.20 -36.99 -10.49
CA LYS A 482 2.52 -36.74 -11.10
C LYS A 482 3.40 -35.85 -10.22
N ASP A 483 2.83 -34.81 -9.62
CA ASP A 483 3.53 -33.93 -8.67
C ASP A 483 4.05 -34.72 -7.47
N VAL A 484 3.27 -35.66 -6.91
CA VAL A 484 3.73 -36.57 -5.85
C VAL A 484 4.92 -37.42 -6.32
N ALA A 485 4.82 -38.02 -7.51
CA ALA A 485 5.89 -38.87 -8.07
C ALA A 485 7.19 -38.08 -8.36
N GLU A 486 7.10 -36.92 -9.00
CA GLU A 486 8.25 -36.09 -9.39
C GLU A 486 8.93 -35.45 -8.16
N PHE A 487 8.14 -34.93 -7.21
CA PHE A 487 8.67 -34.11 -6.13
C PHE A 487 9.00 -34.86 -4.85
N PHE A 488 8.36 -36.01 -4.61
CA PHE A 488 8.50 -36.81 -3.38
C PHE A 488 8.77 -38.30 -3.63
N GLY A 489 8.75 -38.77 -4.89
CA GLY A 489 8.89 -40.18 -5.26
C GLY A 489 7.60 -40.98 -5.01
N ASP A 490 7.03 -40.89 -3.81
CA ASP A 490 5.84 -41.64 -3.41
C ASP A 490 4.91 -40.85 -2.44
N TYR A 491 3.69 -41.39 -2.26
CA TYR A 491 2.64 -40.74 -1.48
C TYR A 491 2.87 -40.76 0.04
N LEU A 492 3.54 -41.77 0.60
CA LEU A 492 3.90 -41.82 2.01
C LEU A 492 5.00 -40.78 2.30
N SER A 493 5.99 -40.67 1.41
CA SER A 493 7.02 -39.63 1.48
C SER A 493 6.43 -38.21 1.40
N ALA A 494 5.45 -37.99 0.52
CA ALA A 494 4.72 -36.71 0.45
C ALA A 494 3.92 -36.41 1.74
N GLN A 495 3.19 -37.39 2.29
CA GLN A 495 2.49 -37.24 3.57
C GLN A 495 3.44 -37.00 4.75
N ALA A 496 4.58 -37.68 4.79
CA ALA A 496 5.61 -37.50 5.81
C ALA A 496 6.23 -36.10 5.75
N ALA A 497 6.48 -35.56 4.55
CA ALA A 497 7.02 -34.20 4.37
C ALA A 497 6.04 -33.10 4.85
N GLY A 498 4.73 -33.36 4.79
CA GLY A 498 3.69 -32.52 5.40
C GLY A 498 3.63 -32.65 6.94
N LEU A 499 3.77 -33.86 7.49
CA LEU A 499 3.83 -34.06 8.94
C LEU A 499 5.08 -33.41 9.57
N GLN A 500 6.25 -33.53 8.91
CA GLN A 500 7.49 -32.86 9.31
C GLN A 500 7.38 -31.32 9.27
N LEU A 501 6.55 -30.78 8.37
CA LEU A 501 6.26 -29.35 8.30
C LEU A 501 5.45 -28.89 9.53
N LEU A 502 4.41 -29.63 9.92
CA LEU A 502 3.65 -29.35 11.15
C LEU A 502 4.54 -29.43 12.40
N GLN A 503 5.37 -30.47 12.50
CA GLN A 503 6.33 -30.62 13.60
C GLN A 503 7.27 -29.41 13.67
N GLY A 504 7.83 -28.99 12.53
CA GLY A 504 8.68 -27.81 12.43
C GLY A 504 7.98 -26.52 12.85
N ALA A 505 6.71 -26.33 12.47
CA ALA A 505 5.91 -25.15 12.83
C ALA A 505 5.61 -25.04 14.34
N SER A 506 5.84 -26.11 15.11
CA SER A 506 5.76 -26.06 16.58
C SER A 506 7.03 -25.54 17.27
N VAL A 507 8.16 -25.45 16.56
CA VAL A 507 9.47 -25.11 17.12
C VAL A 507 9.71 -23.59 17.04
N SER A 508 9.73 -22.91 18.18
CA SER A 508 9.75 -21.44 18.27
C SER A 508 11.00 -20.82 17.62
N GLU A 509 12.13 -21.52 17.70
CA GLU A 509 13.42 -21.12 17.13
C GLU A 509 13.37 -21.14 15.60
N ARG A 510 12.69 -22.14 15.02
CA ARG A 510 12.47 -22.24 13.57
C ARG A 510 11.44 -21.21 13.07
N ILE A 511 10.45 -20.88 13.90
CA ILE A 511 9.50 -19.78 13.64
C ILE A 511 10.21 -18.42 13.67
N LEU A 512 11.12 -18.18 14.64
CA LEU A 512 11.94 -16.96 14.69
C LEU A 512 12.79 -16.82 13.41
N GLU A 513 13.49 -17.88 13.02
CA GLU A 513 14.33 -17.90 11.82
C GLU A 513 13.50 -17.65 10.54
N ALA A 514 12.35 -18.32 10.40
CA ALA A 514 11.44 -18.08 9.28
C ALA A 514 10.86 -16.65 9.28
N CYS A 515 10.66 -16.03 10.45
CA CYS A 515 10.26 -14.63 10.57
C CYS A 515 11.38 -13.64 10.17
N LYS A 516 12.66 -13.97 10.43
CA LYS A 516 13.80 -13.19 9.93
C LYS A 516 13.86 -13.23 8.40
N GLN A 517 13.88 -14.44 7.83
CA GLN A 517 13.89 -14.66 6.38
C GLN A 517 12.72 -13.95 5.67
N ALA A 518 11.54 -13.92 6.29
CA ALA A 518 10.39 -13.17 5.80
C ALA A 518 10.63 -11.65 5.77
N ALA A 519 11.07 -11.05 6.89
CA ALA A 519 11.32 -9.62 6.98
C ALA A 519 12.48 -9.15 6.08
N GLU A 520 13.56 -9.94 5.99
CA GLU A 520 14.66 -9.73 5.04
C GLU A 520 14.18 -9.77 3.58
N SER A 521 13.13 -10.54 3.28
CA SER A 521 12.47 -10.60 1.97
C SER A 521 11.38 -9.54 1.78
N GLY A 522 11.27 -8.56 2.69
CA GLY A 522 10.25 -7.50 2.65
C GLY A 522 8.83 -7.93 3.03
N LEU A 523 8.65 -9.12 3.62
CA LEU A 523 7.34 -9.71 3.94
C LEU A 523 6.87 -9.31 5.36
N GLY A 524 6.77 -7.99 5.58
CA GLY A 524 6.25 -7.37 6.80
C GLY A 524 7.29 -6.99 7.86
N ALA A 525 6.80 -6.41 8.95
CA ALA A 525 7.58 -5.86 10.04
C ALA A 525 7.92 -6.91 11.11
N LEU A 526 9.21 -7.08 11.42
CA LEU A 526 9.69 -7.93 12.50
C LEU A 526 10.04 -7.11 13.75
N GLU A 527 9.34 -7.38 14.83
CA GLU A 527 9.73 -7.03 16.20
C GLU A 527 10.58 -8.21 16.73
N GLU A 528 11.91 -8.06 16.72
CA GLU A 528 12.83 -9.19 16.92
C GLU A 528 12.58 -9.95 18.24
N GLY A 529 12.58 -11.28 18.17
CA GLY A 529 12.25 -12.17 19.31
C GLY A 529 10.77 -12.19 19.70
N HIS A 530 9.97 -11.20 19.30
CA HIS A 530 8.59 -11.04 19.73
C HIS A 530 7.57 -11.45 18.65
N SER A 531 7.55 -10.78 17.49
CA SER A 531 6.52 -11.02 16.48
C SER A 531 6.86 -10.54 15.06
N LEU A 532 6.30 -11.23 14.05
CA LEU A 532 6.22 -10.73 12.67
C LEU A 532 4.78 -10.24 12.42
N GLN A 533 4.61 -9.06 11.82
CA GLN A 533 3.31 -8.48 11.49
C GLN A 533 3.26 -8.03 10.02
N LEU A 534 2.20 -8.40 9.30
CA LEU A 534 2.12 -8.26 7.84
C LEU A 534 0.69 -8.27 7.29
N HIS A 535 0.52 -7.79 6.06
CA HIS A 535 -0.72 -7.90 5.30
C HIS A 535 -1.02 -9.34 4.87
N VAL A 536 -2.29 -9.71 4.85
CA VAL A 536 -2.75 -11.10 4.59
C VAL A 536 -2.39 -11.60 3.20
N GLU A 537 -2.30 -10.72 2.20
CA GLU A 537 -1.92 -11.08 0.84
C GLU A 537 -0.44 -11.42 0.68
N LEU A 538 0.39 -11.22 1.71
CA LEU A 538 1.79 -11.64 1.74
C LEU A 538 1.98 -13.05 2.31
N VAL A 539 0.93 -13.67 2.86
CA VAL A 539 1.01 -15.00 3.51
C VAL A 539 1.54 -16.07 2.56
N ASP A 540 1.09 -16.09 1.31
CA ASP A 540 1.46 -17.13 0.35
C ASP A 540 2.90 -17.01 -0.17
N ARG A 541 3.56 -15.86 0.07
CA ARG A 541 4.99 -15.60 -0.18
C ARG A 541 5.89 -16.00 1.00
N LEU A 542 5.34 -16.17 2.20
CA LEU A 542 6.12 -16.49 3.40
C LEU A 542 6.84 -17.84 3.29
N PRO A 543 7.97 -18.04 4.01
CA PRO A 543 8.52 -19.35 4.24
C PRO A 543 7.45 -20.33 4.73
N VAL A 544 7.43 -21.53 4.13
CA VAL A 544 6.37 -22.54 4.28
C VAL A 544 6.04 -22.90 5.73
N LEU A 545 7.01 -22.75 6.64
CA LEU A 545 6.84 -22.97 8.07
C LEU A 545 5.81 -22.01 8.70
N LEU A 546 5.85 -20.73 8.32
CA LEU A 546 4.89 -19.72 8.77
C LEU A 546 3.53 -19.94 8.10
N ARG A 547 3.51 -20.35 6.83
CA ARG A 547 2.28 -20.71 6.12
C ARG A 547 1.55 -21.86 6.81
N ALA A 548 2.28 -22.89 7.27
CA ALA A 548 1.73 -23.97 8.07
C ALA A 548 1.25 -23.51 9.45
N TYR A 549 2.02 -22.68 10.16
CA TYR A 549 1.63 -22.09 11.44
C TYR A 549 0.32 -21.28 11.33
N ILE A 550 0.19 -20.47 10.28
CA ILE A 550 -1.01 -19.67 9.99
C ILE A 550 -2.18 -20.58 9.60
N ALA A 551 -1.96 -21.59 8.73
CA ALA A 551 -3.00 -22.54 8.35
C ALA A 551 -3.59 -23.30 9.56
N CYS A 552 -2.76 -23.75 10.50
CA CYS A 552 -3.21 -24.35 11.76
C CYS A 552 -4.10 -23.40 12.58
N ALA A 553 -3.83 -22.09 12.55
CA ALA A 553 -4.68 -21.11 13.21
C ALA A 553 -6.01 -20.88 12.46
N MET A 554 -6.00 -20.88 11.13
CA MET A 554 -7.20 -20.75 10.29
C MET A 554 -8.19 -21.91 10.49
N VAL A 555 -7.68 -23.13 10.77
CA VAL A 555 -8.52 -24.29 11.13
C VAL A 555 -9.25 -24.04 12.45
N LEU A 556 -8.57 -23.53 13.48
CA LEU A 556 -9.20 -23.22 14.78
C LEU A 556 -10.21 -22.08 14.71
N THR A 557 -10.02 -21.12 13.80
CA THR A 557 -11.00 -20.03 13.57
C THR A 557 -11.98 -20.35 12.46
N GLN A 558 -12.06 -21.59 11.95
CA GLN A 558 -12.96 -22.02 10.86
C GLN A 558 -13.02 -21.08 9.62
N GLY A 559 -11.97 -20.28 9.35
CA GLY A 559 -11.99 -19.23 8.32
C GLY A 559 -12.79 -17.95 8.61
N LEU A 560 -13.26 -17.73 9.85
CA LEU A 560 -14.19 -16.67 10.29
C LEU A 560 -13.69 -15.19 10.22
N SER A 561 -12.71 -14.86 9.38
CA SER A 561 -12.01 -13.56 9.45
C SER A 561 -11.71 -12.91 8.10
N ASP A 562 -12.01 -11.61 8.02
CA ASP A 562 -11.68 -10.69 6.91
C ASP A 562 -10.33 -9.98 7.12
N ALA A 563 -9.47 -10.53 7.99
CA ALA A 563 -8.31 -9.84 8.52
C ALA A 563 -7.36 -9.35 7.42
N LYS A 564 -7.14 -8.04 7.42
CA LYS A 564 -6.17 -7.36 6.56
C LYS A 564 -4.76 -7.57 7.07
N LEU A 565 -4.55 -7.46 8.39
CA LEU A 565 -3.25 -7.76 9.00
C LEU A 565 -3.30 -9.03 9.86
N LEU A 566 -2.18 -9.74 9.89
CA LEU A 566 -1.91 -10.78 10.88
C LEU A 566 -0.61 -10.50 11.65
N LYS A 567 -0.51 -11.03 12.88
CA LYS A 567 0.67 -10.95 13.75
C LYS A 567 1.01 -12.33 14.30
N VAL A 568 2.13 -12.90 13.86
CA VAL A 568 2.70 -14.17 14.36
C VAL A 568 3.45 -13.88 15.65
N HIS A 569 2.98 -14.39 16.79
CA HIS A 569 3.64 -14.21 18.10
C HIS A 569 4.63 -15.37 18.34
N ILE A 570 5.90 -15.13 18.02
CA ILE A 570 6.97 -16.14 17.88
C ILE A 570 7.09 -17.04 19.11
N THR A 571 7.23 -16.45 20.30
CA THR A 571 7.47 -17.20 21.55
C THR A 571 6.20 -17.76 22.19
N SER A 572 5.07 -17.05 22.07
CA SER A 572 3.86 -17.38 22.83
C SER A 572 2.90 -18.37 22.15
N ARG A 573 3.24 -18.85 20.94
CA ARG A 573 2.42 -19.74 20.08
C ARG A 573 0.99 -19.21 19.86
N LYS A 574 0.90 -17.93 19.49
CA LYS A 574 -0.36 -17.25 19.15
C LYS A 574 -0.31 -16.65 17.75
N LEU A 575 -1.48 -16.48 17.15
CA LEU A 575 -1.69 -15.63 15.98
C LEU A 575 -2.69 -14.55 16.38
N SER A 576 -2.51 -13.32 15.90
CA SER A 576 -3.59 -12.33 15.91
C SER A 576 -3.99 -12.00 14.48
N LEU A 577 -5.29 -11.90 14.26
CA LEU A 577 -5.95 -11.50 13.02
C LEU A 577 -6.61 -10.16 13.30
N MET A 578 -6.44 -9.17 12.42
CA MET A 578 -6.86 -7.79 12.66
C MET A 578 -7.60 -7.26 11.42
N GLU A 579 -8.83 -6.83 11.65
CA GLU A 579 -9.79 -6.36 10.65
C GLU A 579 -10.00 -4.86 10.83
N PHE A 580 -10.01 -4.13 9.71
CA PHE A 580 -9.96 -2.68 9.69
C PHE A 580 -11.00 -2.10 8.73
N ASP A 581 -11.61 -0.99 9.12
CA ASP A 581 -12.46 -0.18 8.24
C ASP A 581 -11.59 0.45 7.13
N ASP A 582 -12.09 0.44 5.89
CA ASP A 582 -11.53 1.14 4.71
C ASP A 582 -10.02 0.97 4.46
N PHE A 583 -9.45 -0.19 4.83
CA PHE A 583 -8.00 -0.46 4.81
C PHE A 583 -7.30 -0.10 3.49
N GLU A 584 -7.92 -0.34 2.33
CA GLU A 584 -7.31 -0.05 1.03
C GLU A 584 -7.31 1.45 0.69
N ALA A 585 -8.30 2.20 1.18
CA ALA A 585 -8.58 3.58 0.76
C ALA A 585 -8.09 4.64 1.77
N ASN A 586 -7.89 4.25 3.02
CA ASN A 586 -7.48 5.11 4.12
C ASN A 586 -6.00 4.82 4.51
N PRO A 587 -5.12 5.83 4.64
CA PRO A 587 -3.76 5.61 5.13
C PRO A 587 -3.67 5.34 6.64
N LEU A 588 -4.69 5.72 7.42
CA LEU A 588 -4.82 5.50 8.87
C LEU A 588 -6.14 4.74 9.18
N PRO A 589 -6.28 3.48 8.73
CA PRO A 589 -7.51 2.73 8.90
C PRO A 589 -7.74 2.31 10.35
N LEU A 590 -9.02 2.21 10.74
CA LEU A 590 -9.45 1.95 12.12
C LEU A 590 -9.69 0.46 12.34
N MET A 591 -9.08 -0.13 13.37
CA MET A 591 -9.27 -1.56 13.69
C MET A 591 -10.66 -1.77 14.30
N ALA A 592 -11.53 -2.46 13.57
CA ALA A 592 -12.89 -2.78 13.99
C ALA A 592 -12.96 -4.07 14.81
N ARG A 593 -12.13 -5.07 14.48
CA ARG A 593 -12.18 -6.40 15.12
C ARG A 593 -10.81 -7.07 15.15
N ARG A 594 -10.57 -7.87 16.19
CA ARG A 594 -9.33 -8.64 16.36
C ARG A 594 -9.61 -10.02 16.93
N ILE A 595 -9.14 -11.06 16.25
CA ILE A 595 -9.20 -12.45 16.73
C ILE A 595 -7.80 -12.86 17.23
N LYS A 596 -7.72 -13.52 18.38
CA LYS A 596 -6.46 -13.92 19.01
C LYS A 596 -6.42 -15.44 19.22
N VAL A 597 -5.85 -16.14 18.25
CA VAL A 597 -5.77 -17.61 18.24
C VAL A 597 -4.61 -18.08 19.12
N ASN A 598 -4.86 -19.12 19.92
CA ASN A 598 -3.90 -19.71 20.85
C ASN A 598 -3.66 -21.18 20.49
N LEU A 599 -2.65 -21.43 19.65
CA LEU A 599 -2.31 -22.77 19.14
C LEU A 599 -1.90 -23.75 20.24
N ARG A 600 -1.51 -23.27 21.43
CA ARG A 600 -1.21 -24.13 22.59
C ARG A 600 -2.46 -24.56 23.36
N LYS A 601 -3.53 -23.76 23.34
CA LYS A 601 -4.81 -24.08 23.99
C LYS A 601 -5.86 -24.66 23.04
N LEU A 602 -5.66 -24.52 21.73
CA LEU A 602 -6.67 -24.80 20.69
C LEU A 602 -7.95 -23.97 20.85
N THR A 603 -7.80 -22.72 21.30
CA THR A 603 -8.89 -21.74 21.48
C THR A 603 -8.56 -20.43 20.78
N TYR A 604 -9.55 -19.54 20.63
CA TYR A 604 -9.34 -18.14 20.25
C TYR A 604 -10.12 -17.19 21.16
N ASP A 605 -9.61 -15.97 21.33
CA ASP A 605 -10.31 -14.86 21.99
C ASP A 605 -10.77 -13.85 20.91
N LEU A 606 -11.98 -13.28 21.02
CA LEU A 606 -12.51 -12.26 20.11
C LEU A 606 -12.54 -10.88 20.79
N PHE A 607 -12.19 -9.82 20.06
CA PHE A 607 -12.26 -8.43 20.51
C PHE A 607 -12.91 -7.58 19.41
N GLU A 608 -13.94 -6.80 19.74
CA GLU A 608 -14.65 -5.90 18.84
C GLU A 608 -14.55 -4.44 19.36
N TYR A 609 -14.51 -3.49 18.43
CA TYR A 609 -14.20 -2.08 18.68
C TYR A 609 -15.18 -1.15 17.97
N GLY A 610 -15.44 0.02 18.56
CA GLY A 610 -16.48 0.98 18.14
C GLY A 610 -17.72 0.99 19.06
N GLY A 611 -17.73 0.17 20.12
CA GLY A 611 -18.71 0.21 21.20
C GLY A 611 -18.09 0.82 22.47
N GLU A 612 -18.01 0.03 23.55
CA GLU A 612 -17.34 0.40 24.82
C GLU A 612 -15.88 0.82 24.63
N PHE A 613 -15.19 0.24 23.64
CA PHE A 613 -13.79 0.52 23.32
C PHE A 613 -13.69 1.27 21.97
N PRO A 614 -13.00 2.42 21.90
CA PRO A 614 -12.78 3.12 20.63
C PRO A 614 -11.92 2.29 19.68
N LYS A 615 -12.08 2.48 18.36
CA LYS A 615 -11.30 1.77 17.33
C LYS A 615 -9.86 2.30 17.28
N PRO A 616 -8.83 1.47 17.52
CA PRO A 616 -7.43 1.90 17.39
C PRO A 616 -7.05 2.21 15.93
N ILE A 617 -6.24 3.25 15.71
CA ILE A 617 -5.63 3.56 14.41
C ILE A 617 -4.50 2.59 14.09
N LEU A 618 -4.35 2.24 12.81
CA LEU A 618 -3.13 1.63 12.28
C LEU A 618 -2.12 2.69 11.84
N TYR A 619 -1.07 2.88 12.64
CA TYR A 619 0.09 3.70 12.26
C TYR A 619 1.15 2.89 11.50
N TRP A 620 1.94 3.58 10.67
CA TRP A 620 3.02 3.03 9.84
C TRP A 620 2.57 1.85 8.96
N LYS A 621 1.42 2.00 8.28
CA LYS A 621 0.80 0.92 7.50
C LYS A 621 1.69 0.40 6.37
N SER A 622 2.61 1.22 5.82
CA SER A 622 3.62 0.80 4.85
C SER A 622 4.58 -0.27 5.38
N CYS A 623 4.78 -0.38 6.70
CA CYS A 623 5.64 -1.40 7.31
C CYS A 623 5.05 -2.82 7.28
N TYR A 624 3.72 -2.96 7.09
CA TYR A 624 3.05 -4.26 7.00
C TYR A 624 2.71 -4.67 5.55
N LEU A 625 2.76 -3.70 4.63
CA LEU A 625 2.69 -3.91 3.18
C LEU A 625 4.10 -4.26 2.62
N ASN A 626 4.15 -4.70 1.36
CA ASN A 626 5.39 -4.76 0.58
C ASN A 626 5.28 -3.87 -0.67
N GLU A 627 6.41 -3.56 -1.29
CA GLU A 627 6.47 -2.63 -2.43
C GLU A 627 5.70 -3.04 -3.68
N ASP A 628 5.28 -4.32 -3.80
CA ASP A 628 4.37 -4.78 -4.86
C ASP A 628 2.88 -4.44 -4.58
N SER A 629 2.56 -3.88 -3.41
CA SER A 629 1.17 -3.60 -2.98
C SER A 629 0.63 -2.32 -3.63
N PRO A 630 -0.69 -2.24 -3.93
CA PRO A 630 -1.32 -1.00 -4.35
C PRO A 630 -1.08 0.14 -3.37
N HIS A 631 -0.86 1.35 -3.89
CA HIS A 631 -0.60 2.59 -3.12
C HIS A 631 0.56 2.51 -2.10
N TYR A 632 1.50 1.57 -2.24
CA TYR A 632 2.64 1.45 -1.30
C TYR A 632 3.49 2.72 -1.22
N ALA A 633 3.77 3.36 -2.37
CA ALA A 633 4.60 4.56 -2.40
C ALA A 633 3.86 5.77 -1.78
N GLU A 634 2.56 5.88 -2.02
CA GLU A 634 1.67 6.87 -1.42
C GLU A 634 1.56 6.68 0.11
N GLN A 635 1.36 5.44 0.59
CA GLN A 635 1.36 5.13 2.02
C GLN A 635 2.71 5.41 2.67
N LEU A 636 3.82 5.03 2.03
CA LEU A 636 5.16 5.29 2.57
C LEU A 636 5.44 6.79 2.67
N ALA A 637 5.11 7.56 1.65
CA ALA A 637 5.26 9.01 1.66
C ALA A 637 4.32 9.70 2.67
N PHE A 638 3.15 9.12 2.96
CA PHE A 638 2.27 9.56 4.04
C PHE A 638 2.87 9.25 5.42
N ASP A 639 3.33 8.01 5.64
CA ASP A 639 3.91 7.56 6.91
C ASP A 639 5.19 8.35 7.26
N GLU A 640 6.07 8.60 6.28
CA GLU A 640 7.26 9.45 6.45
C GLU A 640 6.90 10.92 6.72
N ALA A 641 5.82 11.46 6.12
CA ALA A 641 5.36 12.82 6.40
C ALA A 641 4.73 12.95 7.80
N LEU A 642 4.02 11.91 8.27
CA LEU A 642 3.41 11.86 9.60
C LEU A 642 4.46 11.77 10.71
N ASP A 643 5.51 10.96 10.51
CA ASP A 643 6.70 10.93 11.38
C ASP A 643 7.43 12.28 11.40
N ALA A 644 7.75 12.84 10.22
CA ALA A 644 8.47 14.11 10.11
C ALA A 644 7.69 15.32 10.66
N SER A 645 6.36 15.22 10.79
CA SER A 645 5.52 16.24 11.40
C SER A 645 5.55 16.25 12.94
N GLY A 646 6.09 15.21 13.59
CA GLY A 646 6.23 15.09 15.04
C GLY A 646 4.95 14.80 15.83
N VAL A 647 3.75 14.83 15.23
CA VAL A 647 2.46 14.70 15.93
C VAL A 647 2.25 13.35 16.67
N LEU A 648 3.02 12.32 16.32
CA LEU A 648 2.96 11.02 16.98
C LEU A 648 3.66 11.00 18.35
N GLY A 649 4.65 11.88 18.57
CA GLY A 649 5.53 11.82 19.76
C GLY A 649 6.30 10.50 19.88
N ASP A 650 6.81 10.21 21.08
CA ASP A 650 7.57 8.99 21.39
C ASP A 650 6.69 7.73 21.60
N GLU A 651 5.42 7.78 21.20
CA GLU A 651 4.46 6.71 21.47
C GLU A 651 4.61 5.53 20.51
N LYS A 652 5.11 4.40 21.02
CA LYS A 652 5.29 3.14 20.28
C LYS A 652 4.06 2.64 19.49
N TYR A 653 2.85 3.06 19.88
CA TYR A 653 1.59 2.69 19.21
C TYR A 653 0.83 3.88 18.61
N GLY A 654 1.39 5.09 18.69
CA GLY A 654 0.75 6.36 18.33
C GLY A 654 -0.43 6.76 19.24
N PRO A 655 -0.87 8.03 19.17
CA PRO A 655 -1.97 8.57 19.97
C PRO A 655 -3.34 7.99 19.60
N ARG A 656 -4.36 8.30 20.39
CA ARG A 656 -5.76 7.91 20.10
C ARG A 656 -6.36 8.69 18.93
N PRO A 657 -7.47 8.25 18.31
CA PRO A 657 -8.07 8.95 17.17
C PRO A 657 -8.43 10.42 17.44
N GLU A 658 -8.97 10.69 18.63
CA GLU A 658 -9.37 12.02 19.08
C GLU A 658 -8.15 12.92 19.29
N GLU A 659 -7.16 12.38 20.01
CA GLU A 659 -5.90 13.02 20.33
C GLU A 659 -5.03 13.28 19.09
N LEU A 660 -5.03 12.38 18.10
CA LEU A 660 -4.37 12.62 16.81
C LEU A 660 -5.01 13.80 16.07
N ALA A 661 -6.35 13.89 16.07
CA ALA A 661 -7.06 14.99 15.44
C ALA A 661 -6.74 16.33 16.13
N GLU A 662 -6.67 16.35 17.46
CA GLU A 662 -6.22 17.51 18.23
C GLU A 662 -4.77 17.90 17.91
N ARG A 663 -3.82 16.95 17.96
CA ARG A 663 -2.39 17.21 17.66
C ARG A 663 -2.16 17.68 16.21
N LEU A 664 -2.89 17.15 15.24
CA LEU A 664 -2.87 17.61 13.85
C LEU A 664 -3.39 19.04 13.71
N GLU A 665 -4.52 19.37 14.35
CA GLU A 665 -5.10 20.71 14.28
C GLU A 665 -4.26 21.75 15.04
N HIS A 666 -3.68 21.39 16.20
CA HIS A 666 -2.70 22.22 16.91
C HIS A 666 -1.50 22.59 16.03
N THR A 667 -1.00 21.62 15.25
CA THR A 667 0.11 21.81 14.30
C THR A 667 -0.34 22.30 12.91
N ARG A 668 -1.61 22.70 12.78
CA ARG A 668 -2.26 23.25 11.57
C ARG A 668 -2.16 22.36 10.33
N MET A 669 -2.21 21.04 10.52
CA MET A 669 -2.26 20.02 9.48
C MET A 669 -3.55 19.20 9.53
N ARG A 670 -3.82 18.47 8.45
CA ARG A 670 -4.90 17.48 8.36
C ARG A 670 -4.59 16.44 7.30
N VAL A 671 -5.22 15.27 7.40
CA VAL A 671 -5.18 14.24 6.34
C VAL A 671 -6.13 14.61 5.20
N LYS A 672 -5.70 14.40 3.95
CA LYS A 672 -6.53 14.50 2.74
C LYS A 672 -6.13 13.40 1.76
N GLY A 673 -6.86 12.29 1.78
CA GLY A 673 -6.43 11.09 1.05
C GLY A 673 -5.08 10.61 1.58
N TRP A 674 -4.10 10.44 0.70
CA TRP A 674 -2.74 9.98 1.04
C TRP A 674 -1.75 11.10 1.37
N GLU A 675 -2.22 12.31 1.68
CA GLU A 675 -1.33 13.44 2.02
C GLU A 675 -1.72 14.12 3.33
N LEU A 676 -0.69 14.54 4.08
CA LEU A 676 -0.81 15.61 5.06
C LEU A 676 -0.76 16.95 4.33
N VAL A 677 -1.77 17.78 4.56
CA VAL A 677 -1.93 19.11 3.95
C VAL A 677 -2.27 20.13 5.04
N PRO A 678 -2.07 21.44 4.80
CA PRO A 678 -2.48 22.46 5.75
C PRO A 678 -3.97 22.39 6.10
N SER A 679 -4.28 22.70 7.37
CA SER A 679 -5.65 22.70 7.86
C SER A 679 -6.51 23.77 7.19
N ASN A 680 -7.77 23.45 6.94
CA ASN A 680 -8.75 24.34 6.29
C ASN A 680 -9.87 24.79 7.24
N THR A 681 -9.67 24.60 8.55
CA THR A 681 -10.50 25.12 9.64
C THR A 681 -10.10 26.55 10.03
N VAL A 682 -10.97 27.24 10.76
CA VAL A 682 -10.60 28.42 11.54
C VAL A 682 -10.53 27.99 13.02
N PRO A 683 -9.37 28.11 13.70
CA PRO A 683 -9.22 27.74 15.10
C PRO A 683 -9.82 28.82 16.02
N SER A 684 -9.87 28.56 17.34
CA SER A 684 -10.15 29.63 18.30
C SER A 684 -9.00 30.64 18.33
N LEU A 685 -9.27 31.88 18.71
CA LEU A 685 -8.20 32.84 19.00
C LEU A 685 -7.37 32.38 20.21
N ASP A 686 -8.00 31.74 21.17
CA ASP A 686 -7.37 31.19 22.39
C ASP A 686 -6.67 29.84 22.15
N SER A 687 -6.67 29.32 20.91
CA SER A 687 -5.87 28.14 20.56
C SER A 687 -4.38 28.52 20.44
N PRO A 688 -3.45 27.64 20.85
CA PRO A 688 -2.01 27.85 20.66
C PRO A 688 -1.60 28.08 19.21
N CYS A 689 -0.62 28.96 19.04
CA CYS A 689 0.00 29.37 17.79
C CYS A 689 1.51 29.33 18.01
N GLY A 690 2.10 28.13 17.89
CA GLY A 690 3.45 27.85 18.39
C GLY A 690 3.47 27.46 19.86
N VAL A 691 4.66 27.50 20.47
CA VAL A 691 4.89 27.11 21.87
C VAL A 691 4.56 28.26 22.82
N ASN A 692 4.92 29.49 22.45
CA ASN A 692 4.88 30.64 23.37
C ASN A 692 3.66 31.57 23.21
N PHE A 693 2.82 31.35 22.19
CA PHE A 693 1.72 32.27 21.84
C PHE A 693 0.40 31.54 21.55
N SER A 694 -0.69 32.31 21.55
CA SER A 694 -2.00 31.98 20.98
C SER A 694 -2.26 32.80 19.72
N TYR A 695 -3.30 32.47 18.93
CA TYR A 695 -3.68 33.33 17.79
C TYR A 695 -4.20 34.70 18.24
N ARG A 696 -4.69 34.84 19.48
CA ARG A 696 -5.11 36.10 20.09
C ARG A 696 -3.95 37.08 20.17
N ASP A 697 -2.76 36.64 20.54
CA ASP A 697 -1.60 37.51 20.72
C ASP A 697 -1.21 38.22 19.40
N PHE A 698 -1.31 37.52 18.27
CA PHE A 698 -1.12 38.11 16.95
C PHE A 698 -2.28 39.01 16.48
N VAL A 699 -3.47 38.85 17.05
CA VAL A 699 -4.71 39.52 16.60
C VAL A 699 -5.08 40.73 17.47
N GLU A 700 -4.66 40.78 18.74
CA GLU A 700 -5.05 41.83 19.70
C GLU A 700 -3.87 42.71 20.16
N CYS A 701 -2.65 42.43 19.69
CA CYS A 701 -1.46 43.26 19.94
C CYS A 701 -1.45 44.61 19.18
N GLY A 702 -0.60 45.52 19.67
CA GLY A 702 -0.28 46.80 19.05
C GLY A 702 -1.21 47.96 19.41
N GLU A 703 -0.62 49.15 19.53
CA GLU A 703 -1.25 50.37 20.10
C GLU A 703 -2.61 50.70 19.48
N THR A 704 -2.75 50.58 18.15
CA THR A 704 -4.00 50.93 17.48
C THR A 704 -5.13 49.94 17.77
N GLN A 705 -4.82 48.65 17.92
CA GLN A 705 -5.81 47.63 18.24
C GLN A 705 -6.19 47.69 19.72
N LEU A 706 -5.21 47.79 20.62
CA LEU A 706 -5.41 47.98 22.06
C LEU A 706 -6.24 49.24 22.39
N ARG A 707 -6.05 50.34 21.64
CA ARG A 707 -6.80 51.59 21.82
C ARG A 707 -8.23 51.55 21.25
N LEU A 708 -8.47 50.81 20.16
CA LEU A 708 -9.74 50.86 19.43
C LEU A 708 -10.66 49.65 19.66
N GLY A 709 -10.14 48.51 20.10
CA GLY A 709 -10.91 47.27 20.28
C GLY A 709 -11.64 46.82 19.01
N CYS A 710 -11.11 47.13 17.82
CA CYS A 710 -11.82 46.95 16.57
C CYS A 710 -11.76 45.47 16.10
N ARG A 711 -12.59 45.10 15.11
CA ARG A 711 -12.69 43.70 14.67
C ARG A 711 -11.49 43.29 13.81
N ASN A 712 -10.44 42.78 14.47
CA ASN A 712 -9.20 42.37 13.83
C ASN A 712 -9.12 40.86 13.50
N ILE A 713 -10.24 40.15 13.40
CA ILE A 713 -10.25 38.67 13.26
C ILE A 713 -9.95 38.27 11.80
N PRO A 714 -8.96 37.38 11.54
CA PRO A 714 -8.76 36.76 10.22
C PRO A 714 -9.99 35.99 9.73
N LYS A 715 -10.13 35.83 8.42
CA LYS A 715 -11.26 35.15 7.77
C LYS A 715 -10.82 33.90 7.00
N ARG A 716 -9.51 33.74 6.77
CA ARG A 716 -8.91 32.63 6.02
C ARG A 716 -8.17 31.64 6.93
N PRO A 717 -8.50 30.33 6.90
CA PRO A 717 -7.67 29.26 7.46
C PRO A 717 -6.18 29.40 7.10
N GLU A 718 -5.91 29.83 5.87
CA GLU A 718 -4.59 30.05 5.32
C GLU A 718 -3.80 31.11 6.12
N THR A 719 -4.46 32.15 6.64
CA THR A 719 -3.85 33.17 7.50
C THR A 719 -3.43 32.58 8.85
N TYR A 720 -4.27 31.72 9.45
CA TYR A 720 -3.92 31.02 10.69
C TYR A 720 -2.74 30.05 10.50
N ASN A 721 -2.70 29.36 9.36
CA ASN A 721 -1.57 28.50 9.00
C ASN A 721 -0.27 29.32 8.84
N ALA A 722 -0.35 30.53 8.28
CA ALA A 722 0.77 31.43 8.13
C ALA A 722 1.26 32.03 9.47
N LEU A 723 0.34 32.38 10.37
CA LEU A 723 0.67 32.82 11.74
C LEU A 723 1.34 31.70 12.55
N HIS A 724 0.84 30.47 12.45
CA HIS A 724 1.47 29.30 13.07
C HIS A 724 2.88 29.02 12.53
N GLY A 725 3.10 29.22 11.22
CA GLY A 725 4.42 29.15 10.61
C GLY A 725 5.36 30.25 11.11
N LEU A 726 4.89 31.49 11.20
CA LEU A 726 5.63 32.61 11.78
C LEU A 726 6.04 32.34 13.24
N ALA A 727 5.13 31.81 14.06
CA ALA A 727 5.44 31.41 15.43
C ALA A 727 6.49 30.28 15.47
N THR A 728 6.16 29.11 14.92
CA THR A 728 6.99 27.89 15.05
C THR A 728 8.30 27.91 14.29
N LYS A 729 8.48 28.79 13.30
CA LYS A 729 9.71 28.85 12.47
C LYS A 729 10.56 30.09 12.70
N ILE A 730 10.03 31.13 13.35
CA ILE A 730 10.75 32.37 13.62
C ILE A 730 10.75 32.71 15.11
N LEU A 731 9.57 32.85 15.72
CA LEU A 731 9.47 33.43 17.07
C LEU A 731 9.78 32.44 18.19
N ASP A 732 9.34 31.18 18.10
CA ASP A 732 9.69 30.16 19.10
C ASP A 732 11.22 29.93 19.16
N PRO A 733 11.97 29.78 18.03
CA PRO A 733 13.43 29.73 18.05
C PRO A 733 14.12 31.00 18.55
N LEU A 734 13.54 32.18 18.32
CA LEU A 734 14.06 33.42 18.89
C LEU A 734 13.87 33.48 20.41
N ILE A 735 12.74 32.98 20.93
CA ILE A 735 12.50 32.90 22.37
C ILE A 735 13.39 31.86 23.04
N GLU A 736 13.67 30.74 22.37
CA GLU A 736 14.63 29.73 22.83
C GLU A 736 16.06 30.29 22.97
N TYR A 737 16.48 31.22 22.09
CA TYR A 737 17.83 31.78 22.09
C TYR A 737 17.99 33.09 22.89
N PHE A 738 17.05 34.04 22.75
CA PHE A 738 17.12 35.38 23.36
C PHE A 738 16.15 35.60 24.54
N GLY A 739 15.22 34.68 24.79
CA GLY A 739 14.18 34.86 25.82
C GLY A 739 12.95 35.63 25.33
N ALA A 740 12.16 36.14 26.28
CA ALA A 740 10.79 36.60 26.01
C ALA A 740 10.68 37.76 24.99
N ILE A 741 9.72 37.64 24.08
CA ILE A 741 9.45 38.61 23.02
C ILE A 741 8.18 39.42 23.32
N ASN A 742 8.27 40.73 23.12
CA ASN A 742 7.13 41.66 23.15
C ASN A 742 6.61 41.90 21.71
N LEU A 743 5.39 41.42 21.41
CA LEU A 743 4.73 41.63 20.11
C LEU A 743 4.11 43.04 20.04
N THR A 744 4.73 43.91 19.26
CA THR A 744 4.32 45.32 19.14
C THR A 744 3.34 45.58 17.98
N TYR A 745 3.28 44.67 17.00
CA TYR A 745 2.27 44.64 15.94
C TYR A 745 2.19 43.24 15.30
N GLY A 746 1.04 42.89 14.73
CA GLY A 746 0.72 41.53 14.27
C GLY A 746 -0.21 41.53 13.06
N PHE A 747 -1.23 40.67 13.05
CA PHE A 747 -2.20 40.60 11.97
C PHE A 747 -2.98 41.93 11.81
N CYS A 748 -3.28 42.30 10.57
CA CYS A 748 -4.04 43.50 10.22
C CYS A 748 -5.22 43.15 9.30
N SER A 749 -6.42 43.15 9.86
CA SER A 749 -7.66 43.04 9.10
C SER A 749 -7.89 44.31 8.26
N HIS A 750 -8.66 44.17 7.19
CA HIS A 750 -9.13 45.31 6.40
C HIS A 750 -9.92 46.35 7.22
N ASP A 751 -10.48 45.96 8.37
CA ASP A 751 -11.19 46.88 9.26
C ASP A 751 -10.21 47.65 10.16
N LEU A 752 -9.17 46.99 10.71
CA LEU A 752 -8.08 47.67 11.44
C LEU A 752 -7.27 48.60 10.51
N SER A 753 -6.98 48.17 9.27
CA SER A 753 -6.15 48.94 8.33
C SER A 753 -6.74 50.33 7.99
N LYS A 754 -8.06 50.52 8.11
CA LYS A 754 -8.73 51.82 7.89
C LYS A 754 -8.32 52.89 8.90
N HIS A 755 -7.82 52.47 10.06
CA HIS A 755 -7.40 53.37 11.14
C HIS A 755 -5.90 53.70 11.08
N ILE A 756 -5.11 52.97 10.28
CA ILE A 756 -3.66 53.12 10.18
C ILE A 756 -3.32 53.99 8.95
N LYS A 757 -3.14 55.29 9.20
CA LYS A 757 -3.04 56.32 8.14
C LYS A 757 -1.62 56.58 7.61
N GLU A 758 -0.60 55.98 8.23
CA GLU A 758 0.80 56.12 7.82
C GLU A 758 1.52 54.76 7.76
N ARG A 759 2.66 54.72 7.06
CA ARG A 759 3.68 53.65 7.04
C ARG A 759 3.28 52.29 6.42
N VAL A 760 1.99 51.97 6.28
CA VAL A 760 1.53 50.73 5.64
C VAL A 760 1.57 50.82 4.10
N ALA A 761 1.97 49.73 3.46
CA ALA A 761 1.95 49.55 1.99
C ALA A 761 1.12 48.31 1.62
N PRO A 762 -0.23 48.40 1.54
CA PRO A 762 -1.13 47.25 1.68
C PRO A 762 -0.93 46.08 0.71
N THR A 763 -0.36 46.32 -0.47
CA THR A 763 -0.12 45.29 -1.51
C THR A 763 1.19 44.51 -1.32
N LEU A 764 2.03 44.96 -0.38
CA LEU A 764 3.33 44.38 -0.01
C LEU A 764 3.40 43.99 1.47
N ASP A 765 2.41 44.38 2.27
CA ASP A 765 2.37 44.19 3.71
C ASP A 765 1.84 42.80 4.09
N GLN A 766 2.69 41.99 4.74
CA GLN A 766 2.37 40.62 5.14
C GLN A 766 1.64 40.54 6.49
N HIS A 767 1.43 41.67 7.19
CA HIS A 767 0.47 41.73 8.31
C HIS A 767 -0.96 41.41 7.85
N ALA A 768 -1.29 41.60 6.56
CA ALA A 768 -2.57 41.20 5.99
C ALA A 768 -2.75 39.67 5.85
N GLY A 769 -1.73 38.86 6.10
CA GLY A 769 -1.81 37.41 6.00
C GLY A 769 -2.09 36.89 4.59
N GLU A 770 -2.81 35.76 4.51
CA GLU A 770 -3.33 35.16 3.28
C GLU A 770 -4.74 35.67 2.91
N GLU A 771 -5.14 36.82 3.48
CA GLU A 771 -6.44 37.43 3.21
C GLU A 771 -6.57 37.90 1.75
N ARG A 772 -7.82 37.90 1.26
CA ARG A 772 -8.13 38.08 -0.16
C ARG A 772 -9.12 39.23 -0.37
N LEU A 773 -8.90 39.96 -1.46
CA LEU A 773 -9.83 40.93 -2.01
C LEU A 773 -11.11 40.22 -2.49
N ALA A 774 -12.19 40.98 -2.70
CA ALA A 774 -13.44 40.44 -3.25
C ALA A 774 -13.29 39.78 -4.65
N THR A 775 -12.19 40.05 -5.35
CA THR A 775 -11.81 39.41 -6.61
C THR A 775 -11.12 38.05 -6.46
N GLY A 776 -10.92 37.56 -5.22
CA GLY A 776 -10.20 36.31 -4.92
C GLY A 776 -8.67 36.41 -4.94
N ALA A 777 -8.11 37.51 -5.45
CA ALA A 777 -6.68 37.81 -5.37
C ALA A 777 -6.24 38.09 -3.93
N LEU A 778 -5.02 37.69 -3.56
CA LEU A 778 -4.41 38.04 -2.27
C LEU A 778 -4.30 39.56 -2.11
N ILE A 779 -4.48 40.05 -0.89
CA ILE A 779 -4.24 41.46 -0.53
C ILE A 779 -2.74 41.76 -0.67
N CYS A 780 -1.90 40.94 -0.04
CA CYS A 780 -0.46 40.97 -0.22
C CYS A 780 -0.01 39.87 -1.19
N LYS A 781 0.65 40.25 -2.29
CA LYS A 781 1.11 39.28 -3.32
C LYS A 781 2.22 38.32 -2.85
N ARG A 782 2.76 38.52 -1.65
CA ARG A 782 3.83 37.69 -1.06
C ARG A 782 3.29 36.47 -0.32
N GLY A 783 2.03 36.51 0.12
CA GLY A 783 1.50 35.53 1.08
C GLY A 783 2.26 35.54 2.41
N GLY A 784 2.05 34.50 3.21
CA GLY A 784 2.65 34.37 4.52
C GLY A 784 2.02 35.28 5.58
N ALA A 785 2.75 35.55 6.65
CA ALA A 785 2.33 36.43 7.75
C ALA A 785 3.52 37.26 8.27
N ALA A 786 3.25 38.34 9.02
CA ALA A 786 4.28 39.17 9.64
C ALA A 786 3.91 39.67 11.05
N CYS A 787 4.93 40.08 11.80
CA CYS A 787 4.82 40.78 13.08
C CYS A 787 5.96 41.81 13.23
N ASP A 788 5.74 42.83 14.06
CA ASP A 788 6.79 43.74 14.53
C ASP A 788 7.04 43.43 16.01
N PHE A 789 8.26 43.04 16.36
CA PHE A 789 8.58 42.54 17.71
C PHE A 789 9.83 43.18 18.32
N LEU A 790 9.87 43.22 19.65
CA LEU A 790 11.03 43.67 20.43
C LEU A 790 11.44 42.56 21.40
N VAL A 791 12.74 42.30 21.52
CA VAL A 791 13.30 41.59 22.68
C VAL A 791 13.67 42.65 23.71
N GLU A 792 13.18 42.54 24.93
CA GLU A 792 13.49 43.55 25.95
C GLU A 792 14.90 43.33 26.51
N TYR A 793 15.64 44.43 26.72
CA TYR A 793 17.02 44.49 27.24
C TYR A 793 18.15 43.98 26.31
N GLU A 794 17.85 43.39 25.15
CA GLU A 794 18.82 42.98 24.13
C GLU A 794 19.04 44.06 23.04
N ASP A 795 20.18 43.99 22.32
CA ASP A 795 20.38 44.83 21.13
C ASP A 795 19.69 44.19 19.91
N MET A 796 18.65 44.86 19.39
CA MET A 796 17.88 44.38 18.25
C MET A 796 18.71 44.23 16.96
N ARG A 797 19.93 44.78 16.90
CA ARG A 797 20.89 44.54 15.82
C ARG A 797 21.44 43.11 15.90
N GLU A 798 21.85 42.65 17.09
CA GLU A 798 22.36 41.29 17.30
C GLU A 798 21.24 40.26 17.08
N VAL A 799 20.02 40.57 17.52
CA VAL A 799 18.81 39.78 17.22
C VAL A 799 18.59 39.65 15.71
N ALA A 800 18.70 40.75 14.96
CA ALA A 800 18.55 40.75 13.50
C ALA A 800 19.70 39.99 12.79
N ASP A 801 20.95 40.21 13.18
CA ASP A 801 22.12 39.51 12.61
C ASP A 801 22.06 37.99 12.86
N TRP A 802 21.63 37.57 14.06
CA TRP A 802 21.37 36.15 14.37
C TRP A 802 20.20 35.58 13.57
N THR A 803 19.10 36.34 13.43
CA THR A 803 17.93 35.93 12.65
C THR A 803 18.29 35.67 11.20
N VAL A 804 19.03 36.59 10.57
CA VAL A 804 19.46 36.50 9.17
C VAL A 804 20.37 35.29 8.93
N LYS A 805 21.15 34.89 9.92
CA LYS A 805 22.08 33.77 9.85
C LYS A 805 21.43 32.40 10.06
N ASN A 806 20.40 32.30 10.91
CA ASN A 806 19.94 31.01 11.44
C ASN A 806 18.50 30.63 11.05
N LEU A 807 17.63 31.57 10.64
CA LEU A 807 16.19 31.33 10.51
C LEU A 807 15.62 31.40 9.07
N PRO A 808 14.53 30.68 8.76
CA PRO A 808 13.88 30.67 7.44
C PRO A 808 12.91 31.85 7.25
N PHE A 809 13.39 33.08 7.39
CA PHE A 809 12.59 34.30 7.28
C PHE A 809 12.34 34.70 5.81
N ASP A 810 11.15 35.23 5.49
CA ASP A 810 10.89 35.79 4.15
C ASP A 810 11.54 37.17 4.03
N ARG A 811 11.21 38.07 4.96
CA ARG A 811 11.76 39.44 5.01
C ARG A 811 12.00 39.92 6.43
N LEU A 812 13.02 40.74 6.58
CA LEU A 812 13.35 41.44 7.82
C LEU A 812 13.54 42.92 7.51
N TYR A 813 12.94 43.82 8.30
CA TYR A 813 13.22 45.25 8.24
C TYR A 813 13.65 45.75 9.62
N PHE A 814 14.94 46.11 9.73
CA PHE A 814 15.56 46.63 10.95
C PHE A 814 15.45 48.16 11.00
N TYR A 815 15.00 48.70 12.14
CA TYR A 815 14.73 50.13 12.32
C TYR A 815 15.70 50.84 13.28
N GLY A 816 16.56 50.10 13.99
CA GLY A 816 17.51 50.59 15.00
C GLY A 816 17.55 49.64 16.20
N SER A 817 18.66 49.62 16.93
CA SER A 817 18.88 48.76 18.11
C SER A 817 17.84 48.98 19.22
N ASP A 818 17.25 50.17 19.29
CA ASP A 818 16.25 50.62 20.25
C ASP A 818 14.79 50.33 19.84
N ARG A 819 14.54 49.57 18.76
CA ARG A 819 13.25 49.53 18.07
C ARG A 819 12.80 48.14 17.66
N PRO A 820 11.47 47.90 17.59
CA PRO A 820 10.94 46.67 17.05
C PRO A 820 11.46 46.37 15.63
N VAL A 821 11.73 45.11 15.38
CA VAL A 821 12.08 44.56 14.06
C VAL A 821 10.82 44.01 13.43
N HIS A 822 10.54 44.40 12.18
CA HIS A 822 9.52 43.73 11.38
C HIS A 822 10.10 42.45 10.80
N ILE A 823 9.40 41.34 10.95
CA ILE A 823 9.73 40.07 10.32
C ILE A 823 8.50 39.41 9.70
N SER A 824 8.69 38.82 8.52
CA SER A 824 7.70 38.00 7.85
C SER A 824 8.19 36.58 7.60
N TRP A 825 7.24 35.64 7.57
CA TRP A 825 7.45 34.24 7.21
C TRP A 825 6.48 33.84 6.09
N SER A 826 6.94 33.01 5.16
CA SER A 826 6.13 32.40 4.10
C SER A 826 6.56 30.96 3.88
N SER A 827 5.76 30.17 3.15
CA SER A 827 6.10 28.80 2.77
C SER A 827 7.24 28.69 1.74
N ALA A 828 7.66 29.81 1.14
CA ALA A 828 8.79 29.91 0.23
C ALA A 828 9.59 31.19 0.56
N PRO A 829 10.40 31.19 1.63
CA PRO A 829 11.04 32.40 2.16
C PRO A 829 12.04 33.02 1.17
N ALA A 830 11.99 34.34 1.00
CA ALA A 830 12.93 35.06 0.13
C ALA A 830 14.28 35.41 0.79
N PHE A 831 14.42 35.29 2.12
CA PHE A 831 15.64 35.65 2.88
C PHE A 831 16.12 37.11 2.67
N LEU A 832 15.20 38.06 2.50
CA LEU A 832 15.54 39.45 2.14
C LEU A 832 15.47 40.42 3.33
N ALA A 833 16.64 40.71 3.92
CA ALA A 833 16.79 41.64 5.03
C ALA A 833 17.16 43.07 4.59
N TYR A 834 16.61 44.07 5.27
CA TYR A 834 16.84 45.50 4.98
C TYR A 834 17.04 46.35 6.23
N GLU A 835 17.93 47.34 6.15
CA GLU A 835 18.08 48.42 7.12
C GLU A 835 17.31 49.67 6.67
N MET A 836 16.46 50.21 7.55
CA MET A 836 15.50 51.27 7.23
C MET A 836 16.02 52.67 7.59
N LEU A 837 17.07 53.14 6.90
CA LEU A 837 17.74 54.41 7.20
C LEU A 837 16.92 55.65 6.78
N PRO A 838 16.91 56.75 7.57
CA PRO A 838 16.27 58.01 7.20
C PRO A 838 16.98 58.70 6.02
N ASN A 839 16.20 59.27 5.10
CA ASN A 839 16.69 60.13 4.03
C ASN A 839 16.75 61.61 4.46
N LYS A 840 17.20 62.49 3.56
CA LYS A 840 17.26 63.96 3.77
C LYS A 840 15.89 64.64 4.05
N SER A 841 14.77 63.93 3.89
CA SER A 841 13.41 64.41 4.18
C SER A 841 12.74 63.62 5.32
N GLY A 842 13.51 62.95 6.17
CA GLY A 842 13.01 62.16 7.32
C GLY A 842 12.28 60.86 6.96
N ARG A 843 12.05 60.55 5.69
CA ARG A 843 11.43 59.28 5.25
C ARG A 843 12.48 58.18 5.28
N ARG A 844 12.18 57.05 5.94
CA ARG A 844 13.04 55.87 5.93
C ARG A 844 13.00 55.18 4.56
N ILE A 845 14.15 54.73 4.08
CA ILE A 845 14.33 54.02 2.81
C ILE A 845 15.08 52.71 3.11
N PRO A 846 14.61 51.55 2.61
CA PRO A 846 15.33 50.29 2.75
C PRO A 846 16.67 50.32 2.01
N ARG A 847 17.74 49.93 2.69
CA ARG A 847 18.98 49.45 2.08
C ARG A 847 19.15 47.97 2.38
N PRO A 848 19.86 47.19 1.55
CA PRO A 848 20.23 45.82 1.92
C PRO A 848 20.92 45.81 3.27
N PHE A 849 20.45 44.97 4.18
CA PHE A 849 21.10 44.71 5.46
C PHE A 849 22.49 44.07 5.19
N LYS A 850 23.48 44.39 6.02
CA LYS A 850 24.91 44.13 5.80
C LYS A 850 25.59 43.74 7.08
#